data_AF-A0A0K1P060-F1
#
_entry.id   AF-A0A0K1P060-F1
#
_cell.length_a   1.000
_cell.length_b   1.000
_cell.length_c   1.000
_cell.angle_alpha   90.00
_cell.angle_beta   90.00
_cell.angle_gamma   90.00
#
_symmetry.space_group_name_H-M   'P 1'
#
loop_
_entity.id
_entity.type
_entity.pdbx_description
1 polymer ?
#
loop_
_entity_poly.entity_id
_entity_poly.type
_entity_poly.pdbx_seq_one_letter_code
_entity_poly.pdbx_strand_id
1 'polypeptide(L)'
;LTALLEQICGSDDLKKDYDDLEEQKARAEEKSALVYQKKRTVVMERKQKKEQKEEAEKHLRLQEQLKSLKKDHFLWQLSNIEKDVAKTNEELEAERKSCENVLAEQENCESEASKKKKEQAKYLKEIAQCEKKIAEKKNRLDKSQPELLKLKEEMSRINSKIKSNRKEVDKKKVEKKKHSEEIIKLQNDLSVVTNQLDELNEKGQDGPGKLQLADNQLKEYHRIKEDAGLKTTKLRDEKEVLDRQQHVDMEAQKNLEENYQQLEIRNQELGSQEEQMQTRQRKILDALGKHKEELTQVKKELREMHDKHRESRSRYDSLKVKIGELETQLRELKADRHENERDAKLSQAVETLKRLFPGVHGRMTDLCRPTQKKYNLAVTVAMGKCMDAVVQRLPPQTFIPLQSVRVKPIVERLRSLRGTAKLVFDVIQFDQALETAIIFAVGNTLVCDDLDEAKGLSWSGERHKVVTVDGILLTKSGTMTGGTSGGMEARSKQWDDKKIEGLKKSKERYESELGKLGLIREMQQKESEASGRISGLEKKIQYAEIEKKSIEDKLLKLQHEKKNIKEEMGRVKPDSDKLKGVISKRATEIKKLEKRINEIVDRIYKDFSVSVGVKNIREYEENQLLAAQQMAEQRLSFSS
;
A
#
# COMPACT_ATOMS: atom_id res chain seq x y z
N LEU A 1 117.15 50.20 -37.94
CA LEU A 1 117.04 51.09 -39.13
C LEU A 1 115.94 52.14 -38.95
N THR A 2 114.75 51.77 -38.47
CA THR A 2 113.61 52.68 -38.22
C THR A 2 113.88 53.76 -37.17
N ALA A 3 114.47 53.43 -36.02
CA ALA A 3 114.76 54.42 -34.96
C ALA A 3 115.70 55.56 -35.42
N LEU A 4 116.66 55.25 -36.29
CA LEU A 4 117.61 56.25 -36.80
C LEU A 4 116.94 57.20 -37.81
N LEU A 5 115.95 56.70 -38.56
CA LEU A 5 115.20 57.46 -39.55
C LEU A 5 114.22 58.43 -38.88
N GLU A 6 113.59 57.99 -37.79
CA GLU A 6 112.68 58.84 -36.99
C GLU A 6 113.41 59.97 -36.26
N GLN A 7 114.64 59.74 -35.82
CA GLN A 7 115.48 60.76 -35.21
C GLN A 7 115.95 61.84 -36.22
N ILE A 8 116.18 61.45 -37.48
CA ILE A 8 116.54 62.39 -38.57
C ILE A 8 115.33 63.20 -39.03
N CYS A 9 114.13 62.62 -38.99
CA CYS A 9 112.89 63.28 -39.42
C CYS A 9 112.21 64.14 -38.33
N GLY A 10 112.75 64.19 -37.09
CA GLY A 10 112.18 64.96 -35.98
C GLY A 10 110.86 64.40 -35.44
N SER A 11 110.48 63.18 -35.83
CA SER A 11 109.23 62.54 -35.38
C SER A 11 109.35 61.98 -33.95
N ASP A 12 110.57 61.73 -33.48
CA ASP A 12 110.84 61.23 -32.12
C ASP A 12 110.43 62.24 -31.04
N ASP A 13 110.49 63.56 -31.35
CA ASP A 13 110.06 64.63 -30.43
C ASP A 13 108.54 64.64 -30.20
N LEU A 14 107.74 64.17 -31.18
CA LEU A 14 106.27 64.13 -31.13
C LEU A 14 105.71 62.78 -30.65
N LYS A 15 106.58 61.79 -30.41
CA LYS A 15 106.18 60.43 -30.04
C LYS A 15 105.45 60.38 -28.70
N LYS A 16 105.91 61.15 -27.71
CA LYS A 16 105.24 61.22 -26.39
C LYS A 16 103.84 61.78 -26.50
N ASP A 17 103.66 62.87 -27.27
CA ASP A 17 102.36 63.48 -27.50
C ASP A 17 101.43 62.52 -28.27
N TYR A 18 101.96 61.74 -29.22
CA TYR A 18 101.21 60.70 -29.93
C TYR A 18 100.74 59.58 -28.98
N ASP A 19 101.64 59.03 -28.17
CA ASP A 19 101.34 57.95 -27.23
C ASP A 19 100.30 58.43 -26.18
N ASP A 20 100.44 59.66 -25.67
CA ASP A 20 99.49 60.27 -24.73
C ASP A 20 98.10 60.50 -25.40
N LEU A 21 98.06 60.94 -26.66
CA LEU A 21 96.81 61.11 -27.41
C LEU A 21 96.17 59.75 -27.77
N GLU A 22 96.98 58.73 -28.06
CA GLU A 22 96.50 57.36 -28.30
C GLU A 22 95.90 56.77 -27.02
N GLU A 23 96.53 56.97 -25.86
CA GLU A 23 95.98 56.54 -24.58
C GLU A 23 94.68 57.30 -24.25
N GLN A 24 94.63 58.61 -24.51
CA GLN A 24 93.40 59.40 -24.34
C GLN A 24 92.28 58.93 -25.28
N LYS A 25 92.60 58.60 -26.53
CA LYS A 25 91.66 58.02 -27.49
C LYS A 25 91.14 56.66 -27.00
N ALA A 26 92.03 55.77 -26.57
CA ALA A 26 91.65 54.46 -26.03
C ALA A 26 90.72 54.60 -24.81
N ARG A 27 91.06 55.47 -23.86
CA ARG A 27 90.20 55.78 -22.69
C ARG A 27 88.85 56.36 -23.09
N ALA A 28 88.79 57.19 -24.14
CA ALA A 28 87.54 57.75 -24.65
C ALA A 28 86.68 56.68 -25.36
N GLU A 29 87.30 55.79 -26.13
CA GLU A 29 86.65 54.65 -26.77
C GLU A 29 86.08 53.66 -25.75
N GLU A 30 86.84 53.32 -24.71
CA GLU A 30 86.36 52.50 -23.59
C GLU A 30 85.18 53.14 -22.87
N LYS A 31 85.25 54.44 -22.56
CA LYS A 31 84.14 55.19 -21.96
C LYS A 31 82.91 55.18 -22.86
N SER A 32 83.08 55.38 -24.17
CA SER A 32 82.00 55.34 -25.15
C SER A 32 81.34 53.95 -25.21
N ALA A 33 82.13 52.88 -25.25
CA ALA A 33 81.65 51.50 -25.23
C ALA A 33 80.87 51.18 -23.95
N LEU A 34 81.37 51.63 -22.80
CA LEU A 34 80.72 51.41 -21.51
C LEU A 34 79.39 52.19 -21.39
N VAL A 35 79.34 53.43 -21.89
CA VAL A 35 78.10 54.22 -21.98
C VAL A 35 77.10 53.55 -22.92
N TYR A 36 77.55 53.03 -24.06
CA TYR A 36 76.68 52.31 -25.00
C TYR A 36 76.11 51.02 -24.39
N GLN A 37 76.93 50.24 -23.70
CA GLN A 37 76.50 49.04 -22.99
C GLN A 37 75.47 49.39 -21.90
N LYS A 38 75.73 50.42 -21.08
CA LYS A 38 74.77 50.93 -20.09
C LYS A 38 73.46 51.37 -20.73
N LYS A 39 73.50 52.14 -21.83
CA LYS A 39 72.32 52.56 -22.58
C LYS A 39 71.52 51.35 -23.08
N ARG A 40 72.18 50.33 -23.62
CA ARG A 40 71.53 49.10 -24.07
C ARG A 40 70.84 48.37 -22.92
N THR A 41 71.49 48.23 -21.77
CA THR A 41 70.90 47.61 -20.57
C THR A 41 69.66 48.39 -20.10
N VAL A 42 69.76 49.71 -19.98
CA VAL A 42 68.62 50.57 -19.56
C VAL A 42 67.46 50.49 -20.55
N VAL A 43 67.72 50.43 -21.86
CA VAL A 43 66.65 50.26 -22.87
C VAL A 43 65.97 48.90 -22.75
N MET A 44 66.72 47.83 -22.49
CA MET A 44 66.16 46.50 -22.26
C MET A 44 65.32 46.45 -20.98
N GLU A 45 65.82 47.02 -19.87
CA GLU A 45 65.10 47.13 -18.61
C GLU A 45 63.81 47.94 -18.77
N ARG A 46 63.87 49.08 -19.48
CA ARG A 46 62.69 49.90 -19.79
C ARG A 46 61.64 49.12 -20.58
N LYS A 47 62.07 48.32 -21.57
CA LYS A 47 61.16 47.47 -22.35
C LYS A 47 60.49 46.43 -21.45
N GLN A 48 61.28 45.73 -20.63
CA GLN A 48 60.76 44.73 -19.69
C GLN A 48 59.79 45.35 -18.67
N LYS A 49 60.11 46.53 -18.12
CA LYS A 49 59.23 47.25 -17.19
C LYS A 49 57.94 47.72 -17.85
N LYS A 50 57.98 48.09 -19.13
CA LYS A 50 56.78 48.43 -19.90
C LYS A 50 55.89 47.21 -20.10
N GLU A 51 56.45 46.06 -20.46
CA GLU A 51 55.71 44.80 -20.61
C GLU A 51 55.08 44.37 -19.28
N GLN A 52 55.83 44.43 -18.16
CA GLN A 52 55.30 44.16 -16.82
C GLN A 52 54.17 45.11 -16.45
N LYS A 53 54.28 46.40 -16.79
CA LYS A 53 53.22 47.39 -16.56
C LYS A 53 51.95 47.07 -17.35
N GLU A 54 52.09 46.78 -18.65
CA GLU A 54 50.95 46.43 -19.51
C GLU A 54 50.26 45.15 -19.05
N GLU A 55 51.01 44.15 -18.56
CA GLU A 55 50.45 42.93 -17.98
C GLU A 55 49.71 43.20 -16.67
N ALA A 56 50.28 44.01 -15.78
CA ALA A 56 49.62 44.41 -14.53
C ALA A 56 48.33 45.20 -14.79
N GLU A 57 48.34 46.13 -15.75
CA GLU A 57 47.15 46.88 -16.16
C GLU A 57 46.07 45.95 -16.75
N LYS A 58 46.44 44.97 -17.58
CA LYS A 58 45.51 43.95 -18.09
C LYS A 58 44.92 43.10 -16.97
N HIS A 59 45.74 42.67 -16.02
CA HIS A 59 45.28 41.90 -14.86
C HIS A 59 44.26 42.68 -14.03
N LEU A 60 44.54 43.96 -13.74
CA LEU A 60 43.62 44.83 -13.00
C LEU A 60 42.28 44.99 -13.73
N ARG A 61 42.31 45.24 -15.04
CA ARG A 61 41.08 45.34 -15.87
C ARG A 61 40.27 44.05 -15.86
N LEU A 62 40.92 42.90 -16.03
CA LEU A 62 40.24 41.60 -15.98
C LEU A 62 39.66 41.33 -14.59
N GLN A 63 40.34 41.74 -13.53
CA GLN A 63 39.84 41.59 -12.17
C GLN A 63 38.60 42.47 -11.92
N GLU A 64 38.55 43.68 -12.46
CA GLU A 64 37.37 44.54 -12.42
C GLU A 64 36.20 43.94 -13.21
N GLN A 65 36.45 43.44 -14.42
CA GLN A 65 35.43 42.75 -15.22
C GLN A 65 34.90 41.49 -14.53
N LEU A 66 35.78 40.72 -13.88
CA LEU A 66 35.38 39.55 -13.10
C LEU A 66 34.52 39.96 -11.90
N LYS A 67 34.84 41.08 -11.24
CA LYS A 67 34.00 41.62 -10.15
C LYS A 67 32.63 42.07 -10.66
N SER A 68 32.55 42.74 -11.81
CA SER A 68 31.25 43.13 -12.39
C SER A 68 30.42 41.92 -12.80
N LEU A 69 31.02 40.95 -13.51
CA LEU A 69 30.31 39.72 -13.90
C LEU A 69 29.79 38.93 -12.70
N LYS A 70 30.58 38.86 -11.61
CA LYS A 70 30.13 38.21 -10.37
C LYS A 70 28.93 38.94 -9.76
N LYS A 71 28.93 40.27 -9.75
CA LYS A 71 27.77 41.05 -9.30
C LYS A 71 26.54 40.74 -10.14
N ASP A 72 26.67 40.76 -11.46
CA ASP A 72 25.57 40.48 -12.39
C ASP A 72 25.03 39.05 -12.21
N HIS A 73 25.92 38.08 -12.01
CA HIS A 73 25.54 36.70 -11.72
C HIS A 73 24.74 36.58 -10.42
N PHE A 74 25.21 37.22 -9.33
CA PHE A 74 24.49 37.21 -8.06
C PHE A 74 23.15 37.94 -8.15
N LEU A 75 23.08 39.06 -8.87
CA LEU A 75 21.82 39.78 -9.10
C LEU A 75 20.84 38.93 -9.92
N TRP A 76 21.31 38.21 -10.93
CA TRP A 76 20.48 37.28 -11.69
C TRP A 76 19.97 36.12 -10.82
N GLN A 77 20.83 35.56 -9.96
CA GLN A 77 20.43 34.53 -9.01
C GLN A 77 19.36 35.05 -8.03
N LEU A 78 19.56 36.24 -7.47
CA LEU A 78 18.58 36.88 -6.59
C LEU A 78 17.26 37.14 -7.31
N SER A 79 17.28 37.64 -8.55
CA SER A 79 16.04 37.88 -9.32
C SER A 79 15.27 36.59 -9.61
N ASN A 80 15.96 35.47 -9.87
CA ASN A 80 15.29 34.19 -10.03
C ASN A 80 14.70 33.69 -8.71
N ILE A 81 15.43 33.82 -7.60
CA ILE A 81 14.93 33.47 -6.26
C ILE A 81 13.69 34.32 -5.93
N GLU A 82 13.71 35.62 -6.21
CA GLU A 82 12.55 36.50 -6.01
C GLU A 82 11.34 36.09 -6.86
N LYS A 83 11.55 35.70 -8.12
CA LYS A 83 10.47 35.18 -8.98
C LYS A 83 9.90 33.87 -8.46
N ASP A 84 10.75 32.97 -7.98
CA ASP A 84 10.31 31.69 -7.41
C ASP A 84 9.55 31.92 -6.10
N VAL A 85 10.04 32.82 -5.23
CA VAL A 85 9.32 33.24 -4.01
C VAL A 85 7.95 33.83 -4.35
N ALA A 86 7.88 34.73 -5.34
CA ALA A 86 6.61 35.31 -5.78
C ALA A 86 5.61 34.24 -6.24
N LYS A 87 6.04 33.31 -7.10
CA LYS A 87 5.19 32.19 -7.55
C LYS A 87 4.73 31.31 -6.38
N THR A 88 5.64 30.95 -5.47
CA THR A 88 5.27 30.13 -4.31
C THR A 88 4.29 30.84 -3.39
N ASN A 89 4.39 32.17 -3.27
CA ASN A 89 3.42 32.96 -2.48
C ASN A 89 2.05 33.01 -3.17
N GLU A 90 2.00 33.16 -4.50
CA GLU A 90 0.74 33.10 -5.26
C GLU A 90 0.06 31.73 -5.14
N GLU A 91 0.82 30.64 -5.27
CA GLU A 91 0.33 29.28 -5.05
C GLU A 91 -0.18 29.08 -3.62
N LEU A 92 0.56 29.59 -2.63
CA LEU A 92 0.19 29.49 -1.23
C LEU A 92 -1.08 30.30 -0.90
N GLU A 93 -1.27 31.47 -1.49
CA GLU A 93 -2.52 32.23 -1.37
C GLU A 93 -3.71 31.53 -2.03
N ALA A 94 -3.50 30.90 -3.19
CA ALA A 94 -4.55 30.11 -3.85
C ALA A 94 -4.98 28.91 -2.98
N GLU A 95 -4.03 28.19 -2.40
CA GLU A 95 -4.30 27.08 -1.48
C GLU A 95 -4.96 27.53 -0.18
N ARG A 96 -4.56 28.69 0.37
CA ARG A 96 -5.24 29.28 1.54
C ARG A 96 -6.71 29.58 1.24
N LYS A 97 -7.01 30.21 0.10
CA LYS A 97 -8.40 30.47 -0.33
C LYS A 97 -9.19 29.17 -0.53
N SER A 98 -8.56 28.14 -1.10
CA SER A 98 -9.17 26.81 -1.23
C SER A 98 -9.51 26.21 0.14
N CYS A 99 -8.60 26.28 1.11
CA CYS A 99 -8.83 25.82 2.48
C CYS A 99 -9.95 26.60 3.18
N GLU A 100 -9.99 27.93 3.03
CA GLU A 100 -11.07 28.77 3.59
C GLU A 100 -12.44 28.39 3.02
N ASN A 101 -12.53 28.10 1.71
CA ASN A 101 -13.77 27.64 1.08
C ASN A 101 -14.21 26.29 1.64
N VAL A 102 -13.29 25.33 1.78
CA VAL A 102 -13.60 24.00 2.34
C VAL A 102 -14.03 24.10 3.81
N LEU A 103 -13.40 24.97 4.61
CA LEU A 103 -13.82 25.22 5.99
C LEU A 103 -15.24 25.82 6.04
N ALA A 104 -15.57 26.76 5.16
CA ALA A 104 -16.92 27.32 5.07
C ALA A 104 -17.96 26.27 4.65
N GLU A 105 -17.62 25.37 3.71
CA GLU A 105 -18.48 24.25 3.33
C GLU A 105 -18.68 23.26 4.48
N GLN A 106 -17.62 22.98 5.25
CA GLN A 106 -17.68 22.14 6.44
C GLN A 106 -18.59 22.75 7.50
N GLU A 107 -18.44 24.04 7.82
CA GLU A 107 -19.30 24.75 8.77
C GLU A 107 -20.77 24.72 8.34
N ASN A 108 -21.05 24.90 7.04
CA ASN A 108 -22.40 24.76 6.51
C ASN A 108 -22.94 23.34 6.72
N CYS A 109 -22.17 22.30 6.38
CA CYS A 109 -22.56 20.91 6.58
C CYS A 109 -22.80 20.58 8.06
N GLU A 110 -21.96 21.07 8.98
CA GLU A 110 -22.15 20.93 10.42
C GLU A 110 -23.42 21.62 10.91
N SER A 111 -23.70 22.81 10.39
CA SER A 111 -24.93 23.55 10.70
C SER A 111 -26.18 22.77 10.27
N GLU A 112 -26.17 22.17 9.08
CA GLU A 112 -27.25 21.34 8.54
C GLU A 112 -27.40 20.04 9.34
N ALA A 113 -26.29 19.38 9.67
CA ALA A 113 -26.29 18.20 10.53
C ALA A 113 -26.89 18.51 11.91
N SER A 114 -26.60 19.68 12.49
CA SER A 114 -27.21 20.11 13.75
C SER A 114 -28.73 20.32 13.63
N LYS A 115 -29.20 20.91 12.52
CA LYS A 115 -30.64 21.09 12.23
C LYS A 115 -31.32 19.73 12.09
N LYS A 116 -30.72 18.80 11.33
CA LYS A 116 -31.24 17.43 11.16
C LYS A 116 -31.27 16.64 12.47
N LYS A 117 -30.26 16.79 13.35
CA LYS A 117 -30.29 16.21 14.71
C LYS A 117 -31.44 16.76 15.55
N LYS A 118 -31.71 18.07 15.47
CA LYS A 118 -32.86 18.68 16.16
C LYS A 118 -34.19 18.15 15.62
N GLU A 119 -34.33 17.97 14.30
CA GLU A 119 -35.49 17.35 13.67
C GLU A 119 -35.67 15.89 14.13
N GLN A 120 -34.59 15.09 14.10
CA GLN A 120 -34.60 13.71 14.58
C GLN A 120 -35.07 13.62 16.05
N ALA A 121 -34.59 14.51 16.91
CA ALA A 121 -35.02 14.56 18.31
C ALA A 121 -36.50 14.91 18.47
N LYS A 122 -37.08 15.74 17.58
CA LYS A 122 -38.53 16.01 17.54
C LYS A 122 -39.30 14.76 17.15
N TYR A 123 -38.90 14.08 16.08
CA TYR A 123 -39.55 12.85 15.63
C TYR A 123 -39.47 11.74 16.69
N LEU A 124 -38.35 11.58 17.39
CA LEU A 124 -38.25 10.61 18.50
C LEU A 124 -39.23 10.92 19.64
N LYS A 125 -39.44 12.21 19.96
CA LYS A 125 -40.47 12.61 20.95
C LYS A 125 -41.89 12.30 20.46
N GLU A 126 -42.18 12.55 19.19
CA GLU A 126 -43.47 12.22 18.57
C GLU A 126 -43.73 10.71 18.56
N ILE A 127 -42.72 9.90 18.21
CA ILE A 127 -42.78 8.44 18.26
C ILE A 127 -43.08 7.98 19.70
N ALA A 128 -42.36 8.48 20.69
CA ALA A 128 -42.60 8.12 22.09
C ALA A 128 -44.02 8.49 22.56
N GLN A 129 -44.57 9.63 22.12
CA GLN A 129 -45.97 9.98 22.40
C GLN A 129 -46.97 9.06 21.70
N CYS A 130 -46.71 8.67 20.45
CA CYS A 130 -47.53 7.72 19.71
C CYS A 130 -47.49 6.33 20.36
N GLU A 131 -46.32 5.84 20.75
CA GLU A 131 -46.16 4.58 21.48
C GLU A 131 -46.93 4.59 22.79
N LYS A 132 -46.88 5.69 23.56
CA LYS A 132 -47.67 5.84 24.78
C LYS A 132 -49.18 5.78 24.50
N LYS A 133 -49.65 6.47 23.45
CA LYS A 133 -51.06 6.39 23.02
C LYS A 133 -51.46 4.99 22.56
N ILE A 134 -50.58 4.28 21.86
CA ILE A 134 -50.79 2.89 21.45
C ILE A 134 -50.90 2.00 22.69
N ALA A 135 -50.00 2.13 23.67
CA ALA A 135 -50.04 1.37 24.91
C ALA A 135 -51.33 1.65 25.70
N GLU A 136 -51.77 2.91 25.80
CA GLU A 136 -53.04 3.27 26.42
C GLU A 136 -54.25 2.65 25.70
N LYS A 137 -54.27 2.70 24.36
CA LYS A 137 -55.32 2.08 23.55
C LYS A 137 -55.32 0.56 23.66
N LYS A 138 -54.14 -0.06 23.71
CA LYS A 138 -53.97 -1.51 23.89
C LYS A 138 -54.46 -1.95 25.25
N ASN A 139 -54.09 -1.24 26.33
CA ASN A 139 -54.63 -1.48 27.67
C ASN A 139 -56.16 -1.33 27.74
N ARG A 140 -56.75 -0.39 27.00
CA ARG A 140 -58.23 -0.28 26.91
C ARG A 140 -58.84 -1.45 26.16
N LEU A 141 -58.18 -1.90 25.09
CA LEU A 141 -58.60 -3.08 24.31
C LEU A 141 -58.54 -4.35 25.17
N ASP A 142 -57.46 -4.54 25.92
CA ASP A 142 -57.26 -5.68 26.81
C ASP A 142 -58.28 -5.69 27.96
N LYS A 143 -58.74 -4.51 28.41
CA LYS A 143 -59.83 -4.38 29.40
C LYS A 143 -61.22 -4.66 28.81
N SER A 144 -61.46 -4.33 27.54
CA SER A 144 -62.76 -4.56 26.89
C SER A 144 -62.88 -5.97 26.29
N GLN A 145 -61.77 -6.68 26.05
CA GLN A 145 -61.76 -8.05 25.53
C GLN A 145 -62.53 -9.06 26.42
N PRO A 146 -62.40 -9.05 27.76
CA PRO A 146 -63.19 -9.88 28.67
C PRO A 146 -64.68 -9.53 28.65
N GLU A 147 -65.03 -8.25 28.55
CA GLU A 147 -66.44 -7.80 28.45
C GLU A 147 -67.05 -8.24 27.13
N LEU A 148 -66.30 -8.16 26.03
CA LEU A 148 -66.73 -8.61 24.71
C LEU A 148 -66.89 -10.14 24.66
N LEU A 149 -66.03 -10.89 25.35
CA LEU A 149 -66.20 -12.34 25.51
C LEU A 149 -67.46 -12.68 26.32
N LYS A 150 -67.70 -11.99 27.45
CA LYS A 150 -68.94 -12.15 28.23
C LYS A 150 -70.18 -11.86 27.40
N LEU A 151 -70.20 -10.73 26.69
CA LEU A 151 -71.31 -10.35 25.80
C LEU A 151 -71.50 -11.32 24.63
N LYS A 152 -70.41 -11.90 24.07
CA LYS A 152 -70.51 -12.95 23.03
C LYS A 152 -71.09 -14.25 23.58
N GLU A 153 -70.71 -14.65 24.78
CA GLU A 153 -71.29 -15.82 25.46
C GLU A 153 -72.75 -15.59 25.83
N GLU A 154 -73.11 -14.39 26.29
CA GLU A 154 -74.50 -14.00 26.51
C GLU A 154 -75.30 -13.99 25.21
N MET A 155 -74.77 -13.42 24.12
CA MET A 155 -75.40 -13.49 22.79
C MET A 155 -75.56 -14.93 22.30
N SER A 156 -74.57 -15.81 22.53
CA SER A 156 -74.67 -17.21 22.10
C SER A 156 -75.74 -17.95 22.90
N ARG A 157 -75.81 -17.72 24.22
CA ARG A 157 -76.87 -18.24 25.10
C ARG A 157 -78.25 -17.71 24.68
N ILE A 158 -78.41 -16.39 24.52
CA ILE A 158 -79.66 -15.77 24.08
C ILE A 158 -80.07 -16.31 22.70
N ASN A 159 -79.16 -16.41 21.73
CA ASN A 159 -79.48 -16.98 20.41
C ASN A 159 -79.90 -18.45 20.49
N SER A 160 -79.26 -19.24 21.36
CA SER A 160 -79.68 -20.63 21.59
C SER A 160 -81.09 -20.71 22.21
N LYS A 161 -81.41 -19.80 23.15
CA LYS A 161 -82.72 -19.69 23.80
C LYS A 161 -83.80 -19.15 22.85
N ILE A 162 -83.46 -18.22 21.95
CA ILE A 162 -84.33 -17.80 20.85
C ILE A 162 -84.60 -18.98 19.92
N LYS A 163 -83.60 -19.80 19.60
CA LYS A 163 -83.76 -20.97 18.74
C LYS A 163 -84.62 -22.05 19.39
N SER A 164 -84.50 -22.28 20.71
CA SER A 164 -85.38 -23.20 21.45
C SER A 164 -86.81 -22.65 21.54
N ASN A 165 -86.97 -21.37 21.89
CA ASN A 165 -88.28 -20.73 21.99
C ASN A 165 -88.99 -20.68 20.63
N ARG A 166 -88.28 -20.44 19.52
CA ARG A 166 -88.85 -20.56 18.17
C ARG A 166 -89.38 -21.97 17.90
N LYS A 167 -88.60 -23.00 18.25
CA LYS A 167 -89.06 -24.41 18.13
C LYS A 167 -90.28 -24.69 18.99
N GLU A 168 -90.35 -24.13 20.20
CA GLU A 168 -91.52 -24.27 21.08
C GLU A 168 -92.74 -23.53 20.54
N VAL A 169 -92.57 -22.31 20.02
CA VAL A 169 -93.64 -21.57 19.34
C VAL A 169 -94.14 -22.35 18.13
N ASP A 170 -93.26 -22.96 17.35
CA ASP A 170 -93.66 -23.79 16.21
C ASP A 170 -94.41 -25.05 16.66
N LYS A 171 -93.97 -25.71 17.73
CA LYS A 171 -94.73 -26.82 18.36
C LYS A 171 -96.10 -26.36 18.85
N LYS A 172 -96.19 -25.22 19.54
CA LYS A 172 -97.44 -24.64 20.03
C LYS A 172 -98.35 -24.20 18.89
N LYS A 173 -97.82 -23.76 17.74
CA LYS A 173 -98.60 -23.50 16.53
C LYS A 173 -99.15 -24.79 15.93
N VAL A 174 -98.38 -25.88 15.92
CA VAL A 174 -98.86 -27.20 15.49
C VAL A 174 -99.93 -27.72 16.44
N GLU A 175 -99.74 -27.60 17.76
CA GLU A 175 -100.76 -27.94 18.76
C GLU A 175 -102.01 -27.07 18.61
N LYS A 176 -101.87 -25.76 18.39
CA LYS A 176 -103.01 -24.86 18.11
C LYS A 176 -103.78 -25.28 16.86
N LYS A 177 -103.08 -25.74 15.79
CA LYS A 177 -103.73 -26.31 14.61
C LYS A 177 -104.50 -27.58 14.94
N LYS A 178 -103.89 -28.51 15.69
CA LYS A 178 -104.57 -29.73 16.16
C LYS A 178 -105.78 -29.42 17.03
N HIS A 179 -105.65 -28.50 17.97
CA HIS A 179 -106.77 -28.06 18.81
C HIS A 179 -107.83 -27.31 18.00
N SER A 180 -107.48 -26.56 16.96
CA SER A 180 -108.50 -25.98 16.07
C SER A 180 -109.25 -27.05 15.26
N GLU A 181 -108.56 -28.12 14.83
CA GLU A 181 -109.19 -29.27 14.18
C GLU A 181 -110.05 -30.07 15.17
N GLU A 182 -109.61 -30.22 16.42
CA GLU A 182 -110.38 -30.82 17.51
C GLU A 182 -111.58 -29.95 17.91
N ILE A 183 -111.47 -28.62 17.91
CA ILE A 183 -112.61 -27.72 18.18
C ILE A 183 -113.64 -27.85 17.05
N ILE A 184 -113.21 -27.98 15.79
CA ILE A 184 -114.15 -28.24 14.69
C ILE A 184 -114.85 -29.59 14.88
N LYS A 185 -114.12 -30.63 15.30
CA LYS A 185 -114.73 -31.93 15.66
C LYS A 185 -115.67 -31.82 16.83
N LEU A 186 -115.29 -31.14 17.91
CA LEU A 186 -116.11 -30.93 19.10
C LEU A 186 -117.30 -30.00 18.85
N GLN A 187 -117.24 -29.08 17.88
CA GLN A 187 -118.39 -28.29 17.43
C GLN A 187 -119.37 -29.16 16.63
N ASN A 188 -118.86 -30.08 15.81
CA ASN A 188 -119.69 -31.09 15.16
C ASN A 188 -120.30 -32.06 16.19
N ASP A 189 -119.51 -32.51 17.17
CA ASP A 189 -119.97 -33.36 18.27
C ASP A 189 -120.95 -32.60 19.15
N LEU A 190 -120.76 -31.30 19.41
CA LEU A 190 -121.73 -30.45 20.11
C LEU A 190 -123.01 -30.35 19.28
N SER A 191 -122.99 -30.23 17.96
CA SER A 191 -124.22 -30.24 17.16
C SER A 191 -124.98 -31.58 17.25
N VAL A 192 -124.25 -32.69 17.38
CA VAL A 192 -124.83 -34.03 17.58
C VAL A 192 -125.33 -34.20 19.02
N VAL A 193 -124.59 -33.69 19.99
CA VAL A 193 -124.88 -33.78 21.43
C VAL A 193 -125.97 -32.79 21.84
N THR A 194 -126.12 -31.63 21.19
CA THR A 194 -127.23 -30.69 21.42
C THR A 194 -128.57 -31.28 20.94
N ASN A 195 -128.54 -32.06 19.85
CA ASN A 195 -129.69 -32.85 19.39
C ASN A 195 -129.96 -34.09 20.26
N GLN A 196 -128.99 -34.54 21.06
CA GLN A 196 -129.12 -35.64 22.03
C GLN A 196 -129.38 -35.15 23.47
N LEU A 197 -129.23 -33.85 23.74
CA LEU A 197 -129.43 -33.23 25.06
C LEU A 197 -130.88 -32.81 25.33
N ASP A 198 -131.71 -32.67 24.31
CA ASP A 198 -133.13 -32.34 24.47
C ASP A 198 -134.01 -33.57 24.82
N GLU A 199 -133.50 -34.80 24.67
CA GLU A 199 -134.29 -36.04 24.87
C GLU A 199 -133.99 -36.81 26.18
N LEU A 200 -132.95 -36.47 26.97
CA LEU A 200 -132.61 -37.26 28.16
C LEU A 200 -132.24 -36.43 29.39
N ASN A 201 -133.30 -35.91 30.01
CA ASN A 201 -133.56 -35.98 31.46
C ASN A 201 -132.57 -35.35 32.45
N GLU A 202 -133.12 -34.39 33.20
CA GLU A 202 -133.39 -34.55 34.63
C GLU A 202 -132.71 -35.74 35.34
N LYS A 203 -131.65 -35.45 36.11
CA LYS A 203 -131.41 -35.84 37.52
C LYS A 203 -129.92 -36.10 37.81
N GLY A 204 -129.47 -35.52 38.92
CA GLY A 204 -128.55 -36.18 39.85
C GLY A 204 -127.09 -35.74 39.84
N GLN A 205 -126.70 -35.10 40.95
CA GLN A 205 -125.35 -35.05 41.55
C GLN A 205 -124.78 -36.49 41.72
N ASP A 206 -123.49 -36.79 41.85
CA ASP A 206 -122.46 -36.20 42.71
C ASP A 206 -121.08 -36.83 42.34
N GLY A 207 -119.93 -36.26 42.75
CA GLY A 207 -118.69 -37.07 42.94
C GLY A 207 -117.33 -36.58 42.41
N PRO A 208 -116.38 -36.14 43.26
CA PRO A 208 -115.07 -35.54 42.93
C PRO A 208 -113.87 -36.50 43.05
N GLY A 209 -112.69 -36.12 42.54
CA GLY A 209 -111.43 -36.88 42.71
C GLY A 209 -110.16 -36.01 42.61
N LYS A 210 -109.37 -35.98 43.70
CA LYS A 210 -108.20 -35.12 43.96
C LYS A 210 -106.85 -35.77 43.56
N LEU A 211 -105.78 -34.98 43.45
CA LEU A 211 -104.38 -35.43 43.63
C LEU A 211 -103.43 -34.23 43.88
N GLN A 212 -103.23 -33.90 45.16
CA GLN A 212 -102.03 -33.24 45.68
C GLN A 212 -101.18 -34.32 46.34
N LEU A 213 -99.88 -34.43 46.04
CA LEU A 213 -98.85 -35.11 46.85
C LEU A 213 -97.44 -34.87 46.24
N ALA A 214 -96.58 -34.08 46.89
CA ALA A 214 -95.13 -34.04 46.63
C ALA A 214 -94.24 -33.53 47.80
N ASP A 215 -94.77 -33.38 49.03
CA ASP A 215 -93.98 -32.85 50.17
C ASP A 215 -93.26 -33.92 51.00
N ASN A 216 -93.63 -35.21 50.88
CA ASN A 216 -93.02 -36.28 51.66
C ASN A 216 -91.70 -36.80 51.05
N GLN A 217 -91.57 -36.80 49.72
CA GLN A 217 -90.36 -37.29 49.02
C GLN A 217 -89.15 -36.36 49.22
N LEU A 218 -89.38 -35.05 49.42
CA LEU A 218 -88.32 -34.07 49.65
C LEU A 218 -87.68 -34.23 51.04
N LYS A 219 -88.49 -34.51 52.07
CA LYS A 219 -88.00 -34.72 53.44
C LYS A 219 -87.17 -35.99 53.58
N GLU A 220 -87.54 -37.03 52.85
CA GLU A 220 -86.82 -38.30 52.80
C GLU A 220 -85.46 -38.16 52.08
N TYR A 221 -85.43 -37.40 50.98
CA TYR A 221 -84.18 -37.03 50.30
C TYR A 221 -83.21 -36.26 51.21
N HIS A 222 -83.70 -35.27 51.97
CA HIS A 222 -82.86 -34.50 52.90
C HIS A 222 -82.31 -35.36 54.03
N ARG A 223 -83.11 -36.29 54.58
CA ARG A 223 -82.63 -37.26 55.60
C ARG A 223 -81.55 -38.19 55.06
N ILE A 224 -81.75 -38.74 53.86
CA ILE A 224 -80.78 -39.64 53.22
C ILE A 224 -79.50 -38.86 52.86
N LYS A 225 -79.63 -37.58 52.51
CA LYS A 225 -78.51 -36.66 52.27
C LYS A 225 -77.71 -36.35 53.53
N GLU A 226 -78.37 -36.15 54.66
CA GLU A 226 -77.71 -35.99 55.95
C GLU A 226 -76.99 -37.28 56.38
N ASP A 227 -77.61 -38.47 56.21
CA ASP A 227 -76.99 -39.76 56.56
C ASP A 227 -75.80 -40.11 55.64
N ALA A 228 -75.92 -39.83 54.33
CA ALA A 228 -74.82 -39.92 53.38
C ALA A 228 -73.70 -38.91 53.69
N GLY A 229 -74.07 -37.69 54.10
CA GLY A 229 -73.16 -36.67 54.58
C GLY A 229 -72.36 -37.15 55.79
N LEU A 230 -73.02 -37.60 56.85
CA LEU A 230 -72.40 -38.08 58.08
C LEU A 230 -71.44 -39.26 57.85
N LYS A 231 -71.83 -40.25 57.04
CA LYS A 231 -70.99 -41.43 56.75
C LYS A 231 -69.82 -41.13 55.81
N THR A 232 -69.92 -40.09 54.97
CA THR A 232 -68.85 -39.72 54.02
C THR A 232 -67.99 -38.54 54.46
N THR A 233 -68.36 -37.82 55.53
CA THR A 233 -67.61 -36.66 56.07
C THR A 233 -66.12 -36.93 56.20
N LYS A 234 -65.72 -37.96 56.96
CA LYS A 234 -64.30 -38.29 57.19
C LYS A 234 -63.51 -38.51 55.89
N LEU A 235 -64.10 -39.23 54.93
CA LEU A 235 -63.45 -39.49 53.64
C LEU A 235 -63.43 -38.24 52.74
N ARG A 236 -64.43 -37.37 52.85
CA ARG A 236 -64.49 -36.09 52.14
C ARG A 236 -63.47 -35.09 52.69
N ASP A 237 -63.31 -35.03 54.01
CA ASP A 237 -62.30 -34.19 54.67
C ASP A 237 -60.88 -34.66 54.30
N GLU A 238 -60.63 -35.98 54.32
CA GLU A 238 -59.37 -36.57 53.87
C GLU A 238 -59.10 -36.26 52.38
N LYS A 239 -60.12 -36.39 51.52
CA LYS A 239 -60.02 -36.02 50.10
C LYS A 239 -59.71 -34.53 49.94
N GLU A 240 -60.38 -33.66 50.67
CA GLU A 240 -60.20 -32.21 50.57
C GLU A 240 -58.79 -31.78 51.02
N VAL A 241 -58.23 -32.39 52.07
CA VAL A 241 -56.84 -32.17 52.48
C VAL A 241 -55.87 -32.59 51.37
N LEU A 242 -56.09 -33.76 50.77
CA LEU A 242 -55.25 -34.24 49.67
C LEU A 242 -55.40 -33.39 48.40
N ASP A 243 -56.60 -32.92 48.07
CA ASP A 243 -56.86 -32.02 46.94
C ASP A 243 -56.17 -30.65 47.13
N ARG A 244 -56.21 -30.09 48.34
CA ARG A 244 -55.48 -28.84 48.65
C ARG A 244 -53.97 -29.03 48.53
N GLN A 245 -53.42 -30.12 49.08
CA GLN A 245 -51.99 -30.43 48.94
C GLN A 245 -51.60 -30.70 47.48
N GLN A 246 -52.46 -31.39 46.73
CA GLN A 246 -52.28 -31.63 45.29
C GLN A 246 -52.21 -30.32 44.51
N HIS A 247 -53.09 -29.37 44.81
CA HIS A 247 -53.10 -28.06 44.15
C HIS A 247 -51.81 -27.27 44.41
N VAL A 248 -51.36 -27.24 45.68
CA VAL A 248 -50.10 -26.57 46.05
C VAL A 248 -48.89 -27.19 45.34
N ASP A 249 -48.79 -28.52 45.34
CA ASP A 249 -47.68 -29.21 44.68
C ASP A 249 -47.75 -29.06 43.15
N MET A 250 -48.95 -29.02 42.55
CA MET A 250 -49.13 -28.76 41.10
C MET A 250 -48.67 -27.35 40.71
N GLU A 251 -48.98 -26.33 41.51
CA GLU A 251 -48.47 -24.97 41.29
C GLU A 251 -46.95 -24.91 41.45
N ALA A 252 -46.39 -25.56 42.47
CA ALA A 252 -44.94 -25.64 42.67
C ALA A 252 -44.23 -26.39 41.52
N GLN A 253 -44.83 -27.46 40.99
CA GLN A 253 -44.31 -28.17 39.82
C GLN A 253 -44.32 -27.28 38.58
N LYS A 254 -45.43 -26.56 38.35
CA LYS A 254 -45.55 -25.65 37.21
C LYS A 254 -44.48 -24.55 37.28
N ASN A 255 -44.24 -23.97 38.45
CA ASN A 255 -43.19 -22.96 38.66
C ASN A 255 -41.78 -23.53 38.39
N LEU A 256 -41.50 -24.76 38.80
CA LEU A 256 -40.23 -25.44 38.53
C LEU A 256 -40.05 -25.77 37.03
N GLU A 257 -41.11 -26.23 36.34
CA GLU A 257 -41.09 -26.47 34.90
C GLU A 257 -40.89 -25.16 34.11
N GLU A 258 -41.56 -24.07 34.49
CA GLU A 258 -41.36 -22.74 33.90
C GLU A 258 -39.92 -22.23 34.12
N ASN A 259 -39.37 -22.37 35.33
CA ASN A 259 -37.98 -22.01 35.61
C ASN A 259 -37.00 -22.85 34.78
N TYR A 260 -37.21 -24.16 34.68
CA TYR A 260 -36.39 -25.03 33.83
C TYR A 260 -36.43 -24.59 32.36
N GLN A 261 -37.62 -24.26 31.83
CA GLN A 261 -37.75 -23.77 30.45
C GLN A 261 -37.02 -22.43 30.24
N GLN A 262 -37.08 -21.51 31.21
CA GLN A 262 -36.32 -20.26 31.14
C GLN A 262 -34.81 -20.49 31.13
N LEU A 263 -34.30 -21.38 31.98
CA LEU A 263 -32.89 -21.77 32.01
C LEU A 263 -32.48 -22.47 30.71
N GLU A 264 -33.34 -23.29 30.13
CA GLU A 264 -33.08 -23.99 28.86
C GLU A 264 -32.98 -23.02 27.69
N ILE A 265 -33.93 -22.08 27.57
CA ILE A 265 -33.89 -20.99 26.58
C ILE A 265 -32.60 -20.19 26.75
N ARG A 266 -32.26 -19.80 27.99
CA ARG A 266 -31.04 -19.03 28.26
C ARG A 266 -29.76 -19.79 27.90
N ASN A 267 -29.70 -21.10 28.15
CA ASN A 267 -28.57 -21.95 27.77
C ASN A 267 -28.44 -22.07 26.23
N GLN A 268 -29.57 -22.12 25.50
CA GLN A 268 -29.56 -22.09 24.03
C GLN A 268 -29.08 -20.73 23.50
N GLU A 269 -29.55 -19.63 24.07
CA GLU A 269 -29.09 -18.27 23.73
C GLU A 269 -27.57 -18.14 23.93
N LEU A 270 -27.05 -18.51 25.10
CA LEU A 270 -25.61 -18.49 25.38
C LEU A 270 -24.84 -19.40 24.41
N GLY A 271 -25.40 -20.55 24.04
CA GLY A 271 -24.83 -21.43 23.02
C GLY A 271 -24.70 -20.75 21.66
N SER A 272 -25.76 -20.07 21.20
CA SER A 272 -25.72 -19.32 19.95
C SER A 272 -24.70 -18.16 19.98
N GLN A 273 -24.57 -17.47 21.11
CA GLN A 273 -23.58 -16.40 21.28
C GLN A 273 -22.15 -16.95 21.28
N GLU A 274 -21.93 -18.10 21.91
CA GLU A 274 -20.64 -18.79 21.91
C GLU A 274 -20.23 -19.18 20.48
N GLU A 275 -21.13 -19.77 19.70
CA GLU A 275 -20.87 -20.13 18.29
C GLU A 275 -20.58 -18.90 17.41
N GLN A 276 -21.31 -17.81 17.60
CA GLN A 276 -21.06 -16.54 16.90
C GLN A 276 -19.68 -15.97 17.25
N MET A 277 -19.27 -16.02 18.52
CA MET A 277 -17.94 -15.56 18.94
C MET A 277 -16.83 -16.48 18.43
N GLN A 278 -17.03 -17.80 18.42
CA GLN A 278 -16.08 -18.77 17.86
C GLN A 278 -15.91 -18.60 16.35
N THR A 279 -17.00 -18.37 15.61
CA THR A 279 -16.91 -18.09 14.16
C THR A 279 -16.17 -16.79 13.88
N ARG A 280 -16.38 -15.74 14.69
CA ARG A 280 -15.60 -14.50 14.60
C ARG A 280 -14.12 -14.73 14.93
N GLN A 281 -13.81 -15.50 15.96
CA GLN A 281 -12.44 -15.86 16.33
C GLN A 281 -11.72 -16.58 15.18
N ARG A 282 -12.37 -17.56 14.53
CA ARG A 282 -11.82 -18.25 13.36
C ARG A 282 -11.48 -17.28 12.22
N LYS A 283 -12.40 -16.38 11.86
CA LYS A 283 -12.17 -15.37 10.82
C LYS A 283 -10.98 -14.46 11.14
N ILE A 284 -10.82 -14.06 12.40
CA ILE A 284 -9.69 -13.25 12.83
C ILE A 284 -8.39 -14.04 12.76
N LEU A 285 -8.37 -15.30 13.21
CA LEU A 285 -7.19 -16.18 13.09
C LEU A 285 -6.75 -16.36 11.63
N ASP A 286 -7.70 -16.58 10.72
CA ASP A 286 -7.42 -16.71 9.28
C ASP A 286 -6.82 -15.41 8.71
N ALA A 287 -7.40 -14.25 9.06
CA ALA A 287 -6.88 -12.95 8.64
C ALA A 287 -5.47 -12.68 9.21
N LEU A 288 -5.24 -13.06 10.46
CA LEU A 288 -3.97 -12.90 11.16
C LEU A 288 -2.89 -13.80 10.52
N GLY A 289 -3.25 -15.02 10.11
CA GLY A 289 -2.39 -15.91 9.32
C GLY A 289 -1.97 -15.26 8.00
N LYS A 290 -2.96 -14.79 7.21
CA LYS A 290 -2.69 -14.10 5.93
C LYS A 290 -1.80 -12.87 6.09
N HIS A 291 -2.08 -12.02 7.07
CA HIS A 291 -1.25 -10.84 7.32
C HIS A 291 0.16 -11.19 7.77
N LYS A 292 0.35 -12.27 8.55
CA LYS A 292 1.68 -12.76 8.94
C LYS A 292 2.44 -13.31 7.74
N GLU A 293 1.80 -14.08 6.88
CA GLU A 293 2.39 -14.57 5.62
C GLU A 293 2.80 -13.42 4.70
N GLU A 294 1.89 -12.47 4.44
CA GLU A 294 2.16 -11.24 3.68
C GLU A 294 3.33 -10.45 4.29
N LEU A 295 3.37 -10.32 5.62
CA LEU A 295 4.46 -9.63 6.32
C LEU A 295 5.81 -10.33 6.08
N THR A 296 5.85 -11.66 6.16
CA THR A 296 7.08 -12.41 5.91
C THR A 296 7.55 -12.27 4.45
N GLN A 297 6.63 -12.26 3.50
CA GLN A 297 6.91 -12.09 2.08
C GLN A 297 7.47 -10.68 1.80
N VAL A 298 6.80 -9.63 2.26
CA VAL A 298 7.27 -8.24 2.07
C VAL A 298 8.59 -7.99 2.80
N LYS A 299 8.81 -8.59 3.98
CA LYS A 299 10.12 -8.53 4.67
C LYS A 299 11.23 -9.22 3.88
N LYS A 300 10.93 -10.33 3.19
CA LYS A 300 11.87 -11.00 2.29
C LYS A 300 12.19 -10.11 1.09
N GLU A 301 11.17 -9.56 0.44
CA GLU A 301 11.33 -8.62 -0.68
C GLU A 301 12.15 -7.39 -0.30
N LEU A 302 11.89 -6.79 0.87
CA LEU A 302 12.65 -5.64 1.34
C LEU A 302 14.14 -5.97 1.56
N ARG A 303 14.45 -7.16 2.10
CA ARG A 303 15.85 -7.61 2.25
C ARG A 303 16.53 -7.79 0.89
N GLU A 304 15.88 -8.47 -0.05
CA GLU A 304 16.41 -8.66 -1.41
C GLU A 304 16.63 -7.33 -2.13
N MET A 305 15.71 -6.36 -1.95
CA MET A 305 15.85 -5.01 -2.50
C MET A 305 17.02 -4.26 -1.84
N HIS A 306 17.17 -4.39 -0.53
CA HIS A 306 18.25 -3.73 0.20
C HIS A 306 19.63 -4.28 -0.17
N ASP A 307 19.75 -5.59 -0.35
CA ASP A 307 20.98 -6.23 -0.83
C ASP A 307 21.32 -5.78 -2.26
N LYS A 308 20.33 -5.74 -3.16
CA LYS A 308 20.50 -5.23 -4.54
C LYS A 308 20.90 -3.75 -4.56
N HIS A 309 20.29 -2.92 -3.70
CA HIS A 309 20.63 -1.51 -3.59
C HIS A 309 22.07 -1.34 -3.06
N ARG A 310 22.46 -2.09 -2.03
CA ARG A 310 23.83 -2.07 -1.50
C ARG A 310 24.86 -2.48 -2.56
N GLU A 311 24.60 -3.55 -3.30
CA GLU A 311 25.46 -4.00 -4.40
C GLU A 311 25.54 -2.95 -5.52
N SER A 312 24.41 -2.38 -5.92
CA SER A 312 24.35 -1.34 -6.95
C SER A 312 25.08 -0.08 -6.54
N ARG A 313 24.95 0.34 -5.27
CA ARG A 313 25.67 1.49 -4.70
C ARG A 313 27.17 1.26 -4.64
N SER A 314 27.61 0.08 -4.17
CA SER A 314 29.03 -0.28 -4.18
C SER A 314 29.61 -0.30 -5.59
N ARG A 315 28.85 -0.79 -6.58
CA ARG A 315 29.25 -0.75 -7.99
C ARG A 315 29.33 0.69 -8.50
N TYR A 316 28.33 1.52 -8.20
CA TYR A 316 28.30 2.93 -8.58
C TYR A 316 29.53 3.69 -8.04
N ASP A 317 29.83 3.54 -6.75
CA ASP A 317 30.99 4.19 -6.13
C ASP A 317 32.30 3.69 -6.75
N SER A 318 32.43 2.38 -7.00
CA SER A 318 33.61 1.80 -7.65
C SER A 318 33.82 2.30 -9.09
N LEU A 319 32.75 2.44 -9.88
CA LEU A 319 32.81 2.97 -11.24
C LEU A 319 33.14 4.46 -11.23
N LYS A 320 32.58 5.23 -10.30
CA LYS A 320 32.86 6.65 -10.15
C LYS A 320 34.32 6.92 -9.80
N VAL A 321 34.93 6.11 -8.92
CA VAL A 321 36.36 6.18 -8.63
C VAL A 321 37.19 5.88 -9.87
N LYS A 322 36.89 4.79 -10.61
CA LYS A 322 37.59 4.44 -11.86
C LYS A 322 37.47 5.51 -12.94
N ILE A 323 36.29 6.11 -13.11
CA ILE A 323 36.09 7.23 -14.04
C ILE A 323 36.94 8.43 -13.61
N GLY A 324 36.94 8.77 -12.31
CA GLY A 324 37.76 9.83 -11.76
C GLY A 324 39.24 9.64 -12.04
N GLU A 325 39.77 8.43 -11.80
CA GLU A 325 41.17 8.05 -12.08
C GLU A 325 41.50 8.24 -13.57
N LEU A 326 40.68 7.71 -14.47
CA LEU A 326 40.84 7.85 -15.92
C LEU A 326 40.77 9.32 -16.36
N GLU A 327 39.93 10.14 -15.74
CA GLU A 327 39.85 11.57 -16.01
C GLU A 327 41.11 12.32 -15.60
N THR A 328 41.70 11.98 -14.45
CA THR A 328 43.02 12.51 -14.05
C THR A 328 44.10 12.13 -15.06
N GLN A 329 44.19 10.86 -15.45
CA GLN A 329 45.15 10.40 -16.46
C GLN A 329 44.94 11.11 -17.81
N LEU A 330 43.68 11.31 -18.24
CA LEU A 330 43.36 12.05 -19.46
C LEU A 330 43.68 13.54 -19.33
N ARG A 331 43.58 14.15 -18.14
CA ARG A 331 43.95 15.56 -17.91
C ARG A 331 45.47 15.74 -17.98
N GLU A 332 46.24 14.87 -17.35
CA GLU A 332 47.72 14.88 -17.41
C GLU A 332 48.21 14.77 -18.86
N LEU A 333 47.70 13.77 -19.61
CA LEU A 333 48.05 13.58 -21.01
C LEU A 333 47.54 14.69 -21.95
N LYS A 334 46.50 15.46 -21.55
CA LYS A 334 46.00 16.62 -22.30
C LYS A 334 46.78 17.89 -21.99
N ALA A 335 47.26 18.07 -20.76
CA ALA A 335 48.11 19.21 -20.40
C ALA A 335 49.39 19.22 -21.26
N ASP A 336 49.98 18.04 -21.49
CA ASP A 336 51.12 17.86 -22.39
C ASP A 336 50.81 18.19 -23.87
N ARG A 337 49.53 18.17 -24.28
CA ARG A 337 49.10 18.46 -25.66
C ARG A 337 48.74 19.92 -25.92
N HIS A 338 48.50 20.72 -24.89
CA HIS A 338 48.11 22.13 -25.06
C HIS A 338 49.20 23.00 -25.69
N GLU A 339 50.43 22.49 -25.85
CA GLU A 339 51.49 23.15 -26.62
C GLU A 339 51.26 23.13 -28.15
N ASN A 340 50.38 22.28 -28.71
CA ASN A 340 50.24 22.07 -30.16
C ASN A 340 48.83 22.35 -30.73
N GLU A 341 48.23 23.52 -30.45
CA GLU A 341 46.97 23.95 -31.11
C GLU A 341 47.07 23.96 -32.64
N ARG A 342 48.28 24.17 -33.17
CA ARG A 342 48.59 24.08 -34.61
C ARG A 342 48.44 22.66 -35.17
N ASP A 343 48.85 21.62 -34.44
CA ASP A 343 48.73 20.23 -34.91
C ASP A 343 47.29 19.74 -34.89
N ALA A 344 46.48 20.22 -33.94
CA ALA A 344 45.06 19.89 -33.88
C ALA A 344 44.32 20.42 -35.14
N LYS A 345 44.58 21.68 -35.51
CA LYS A 345 44.06 22.29 -36.74
C LYS A 345 44.55 21.56 -38.00
N LEU A 346 45.81 21.14 -38.01
CA LEU A 346 46.39 20.38 -39.12
C LEU A 346 45.76 18.98 -39.26
N SER A 347 45.52 18.29 -38.14
CA SER A 347 44.88 16.96 -38.12
C SER A 347 43.45 17.05 -38.64
N GLN A 348 42.68 18.06 -38.22
CA GLN A 348 41.32 18.31 -38.71
C GLN A 348 41.29 18.64 -40.21
N ALA A 349 42.26 19.42 -40.70
CA ALA A 349 42.38 19.71 -42.12
C ALA A 349 42.69 18.44 -42.94
N VAL A 350 43.59 17.58 -42.46
CA VAL A 350 43.91 16.30 -43.12
C VAL A 350 42.74 15.32 -43.10
N GLU A 351 41.98 15.25 -42.00
CA GLU A 351 40.78 14.41 -41.92
C GLU A 351 39.68 14.87 -42.89
N THR A 352 39.53 16.19 -43.04
CA THR A 352 38.65 16.78 -44.05
C THR A 352 39.13 16.43 -45.46
N LEU A 353 40.44 16.48 -45.73
CA LEU A 353 41.02 16.07 -47.01
C LEU A 353 40.85 14.57 -47.30
N LYS A 354 40.98 13.69 -46.30
CA LYS A 354 40.69 12.25 -46.42
C LYS A 354 39.25 11.99 -46.83
N ARG A 355 38.31 12.73 -46.24
CA ARG A 355 36.88 12.62 -46.56
C ARG A 355 36.55 13.12 -47.97
N LEU A 356 37.20 14.19 -48.41
CA LEU A 356 36.98 14.78 -49.74
C LEU A 356 37.69 14.00 -50.87
N PHE A 357 38.85 13.40 -50.58
CA PHE A 357 39.67 12.70 -51.55
C PHE A 357 40.10 11.31 -51.02
N PRO A 358 39.50 10.21 -51.50
CA PRO A 358 39.82 8.86 -51.02
C PRO A 358 41.25 8.40 -51.33
N GLY A 359 41.99 9.13 -52.19
CA GLY A 359 43.41 8.89 -52.46
C GLY A 359 44.39 9.44 -51.42
N VAL A 360 43.89 10.02 -50.32
CA VAL A 360 44.72 10.55 -49.22
C VAL A 360 44.83 9.50 -48.13
N HIS A 361 46.02 8.91 -47.97
CA HIS A 361 46.25 7.91 -46.93
C HIS A 361 46.39 8.55 -45.53
N GLY A 362 46.87 9.79 -45.45
CA GLY A 362 47.03 10.55 -44.20
C GLY A 362 48.45 11.07 -43.99
N ARG A 363 48.77 11.44 -42.75
CA ARG A 363 50.12 11.88 -42.36
C ARG A 363 51.03 10.70 -42.09
N MET A 364 52.33 10.90 -42.24
CA MET A 364 53.32 9.86 -41.95
C MET A 364 53.25 9.35 -40.50
N THR A 365 52.95 10.21 -39.53
CA THR A 365 52.73 9.84 -38.10
C THR A 365 51.56 8.89 -37.87
N ASP A 366 50.53 8.94 -38.72
CA ASP A 366 49.35 8.07 -38.58
C ASP A 366 49.57 6.72 -39.30
N LEU A 367 50.50 6.68 -40.26
CA LEU A 367 50.67 5.59 -41.23
C LEU A 367 51.79 4.60 -40.91
N CYS A 368 52.78 4.98 -40.10
CA CYS A 368 53.90 4.13 -39.75
C CYS A 368 54.16 4.16 -38.23
N ARG A 369 54.89 3.21 -37.66
CA ARG A 369 55.22 3.19 -36.23
C ARG A 369 56.59 2.59 -35.95
N PRO A 370 57.39 3.13 -35.03
CA PRO A 370 58.56 2.43 -34.51
C PRO A 370 58.15 1.10 -33.86
N THR A 371 58.93 0.04 -34.09
CA THR A 371 58.71 -1.30 -33.52
C THR A 371 58.95 -1.36 -32.01
N GLN A 372 59.87 -0.53 -31.50
CA GLN A 372 60.19 -0.44 -30.07
C GLN A 372 60.26 1.02 -29.63
N LYS A 373 59.82 1.30 -28.39
CA LYS A 373 59.78 2.66 -27.84
C LYS A 373 61.15 3.35 -27.80
N LYS A 374 62.23 2.59 -27.61
CA LYS A 374 63.59 3.14 -27.58
C LYS A 374 63.95 3.86 -28.89
N TYR A 375 63.35 3.46 -30.01
CA TYR A 375 63.62 4.08 -31.31
C TYR A 375 62.70 5.25 -31.64
N ASN A 376 61.75 5.62 -30.76
CA ASN A 376 60.79 6.69 -31.05
C ASN A 376 61.50 8.02 -31.37
N LEU A 377 62.51 8.39 -30.59
CA LEU A 377 63.25 9.63 -30.79
C LEU A 377 64.10 9.56 -32.06
N ALA A 378 64.83 8.46 -32.26
CA ALA A 378 65.64 8.23 -33.45
C ALA A 378 64.81 8.26 -34.76
N VAL A 379 63.63 7.63 -34.77
CA VAL A 379 62.74 7.63 -35.94
C VAL A 379 62.17 9.02 -36.20
N THR A 380 61.74 9.73 -35.14
CA THR A 380 61.25 11.11 -35.25
C THR A 380 62.32 12.05 -35.84
N VAL A 381 63.57 11.93 -35.40
CA VAL A 381 64.69 12.71 -35.92
C VAL A 381 65.06 12.30 -37.34
N ALA A 382 65.04 11.00 -37.66
CA ALA A 382 65.35 10.48 -38.99
C ALA A 382 64.37 10.97 -40.07
N MET A 383 63.06 11.00 -39.74
CA MET A 383 61.99 11.48 -40.60
C MET A 383 61.93 13.00 -40.70
N GLY A 384 62.26 13.72 -39.62
CA GLY A 384 62.34 15.18 -39.61
C GLY A 384 61.07 15.87 -40.14
N LYS A 385 61.21 16.68 -41.20
CA LYS A 385 60.10 17.42 -41.83
C LYS A 385 59.08 16.50 -42.55
N CYS A 386 59.46 15.26 -42.88
CA CYS A 386 58.56 14.30 -43.51
C CYS A 386 57.57 13.67 -42.53
N MET A 387 57.72 13.90 -41.23
CA MET A 387 56.79 13.44 -40.19
C MET A 387 55.38 14.05 -40.38
N ASP A 388 55.32 15.35 -40.72
CA ASP A 388 54.08 16.09 -40.97
C ASP A 388 53.63 16.05 -42.44
N ALA A 389 54.35 15.29 -43.28
CA ALA A 389 54.03 15.17 -44.70
C ALA A 389 52.77 14.32 -44.90
N VAL A 390 51.89 14.79 -45.78
CA VAL A 390 50.64 14.12 -46.13
C VAL A 390 50.83 13.42 -47.47
N VAL A 391 50.29 12.23 -47.67
CA VAL A 391 50.44 11.52 -48.96
C VAL A 391 49.30 11.96 -49.90
N GLN A 392 49.53 12.91 -50.85
CA GLN A 392 48.53 13.44 -51.84
C GLN A 392 49.19 14.21 -53.03
N ARG A 393 48.37 14.78 -53.95
CA ARG A 393 48.67 15.81 -54.96
C ARG A 393 47.95 17.16 -54.64
N LEU A 394 48.68 18.30 -54.68
CA LEU A 394 48.31 19.76 -54.65
C LEU A 394 48.81 20.59 -53.41
N PRO A 395 49.02 21.93 -53.49
CA PRO A 395 49.81 22.75 -52.52
C PRO A 395 48.98 23.58 -51.49
N PRO A 396 49.58 24.24 -50.44
CA PRO A 396 50.96 24.21 -49.96
C PRO A 396 51.07 23.49 -48.59
N GLN A 397 51.35 22.19 -48.66
CA GLN A 397 51.88 21.38 -47.57
C GLN A 397 52.83 20.35 -48.21
N THR A 398 53.77 19.76 -47.45
CA THR A 398 54.68 18.77 -48.04
C THR A 398 53.91 17.50 -48.33
N PHE A 399 53.58 17.27 -49.60
CA PHE A 399 52.91 16.05 -50.03
C PHE A 399 53.86 15.05 -50.68
N ILE A 400 53.72 13.76 -50.35
CA ILE A 400 54.50 12.67 -50.96
C ILE A 400 53.62 11.90 -51.94
N PRO A 401 53.72 12.13 -53.27
CA PRO A 401 52.92 11.40 -54.25
C PRO A 401 53.51 10.01 -54.54
N LEU A 402 52.75 8.95 -54.21
CA LEU A 402 53.21 7.55 -54.38
C LEU A 402 53.58 7.19 -55.82
N GLN A 403 52.89 7.75 -56.82
CA GLN A 403 53.09 7.42 -58.24
C GLN A 403 54.28 8.13 -58.91
N SER A 404 54.73 9.27 -58.38
CA SER A 404 55.77 10.10 -59.02
C SER A 404 57.03 10.31 -58.17
N VAL A 405 57.03 9.84 -56.93
CA VAL A 405 58.20 9.94 -56.05
C VAL A 405 59.30 8.99 -56.53
N ARG A 406 60.48 9.55 -56.83
CA ARG A 406 61.66 8.77 -57.19
C ARG A 406 62.47 8.48 -55.93
N VAL A 407 62.65 7.21 -55.61
CA VAL A 407 63.43 6.77 -54.44
C VAL A 407 64.66 5.99 -54.86
N LYS A 408 65.72 6.10 -54.06
CA LYS A 408 66.90 5.23 -54.20
C LYS A 408 66.62 3.92 -53.47
N PRO A 409 66.82 2.75 -54.11
CA PRO A 409 66.63 1.46 -53.45
C PRO A 409 67.47 1.32 -52.19
N ILE A 410 66.97 0.50 -51.25
CA ILE A 410 67.69 0.19 -50.03
C ILE A 410 68.93 -0.63 -50.36
N VAL A 411 70.08 -0.25 -49.78
CA VAL A 411 71.32 -1.00 -49.96
C VAL A 411 71.36 -2.14 -48.95
N GLU A 412 71.11 -3.37 -49.42
CA GLU A 412 71.00 -4.57 -48.57
C GLU A 412 72.26 -4.85 -47.73
N ARG A 413 73.45 -4.44 -48.23
CA ARG A 413 74.71 -4.56 -47.48
C ARG A 413 74.70 -3.82 -46.14
N LEU A 414 73.88 -2.76 -46.02
CA LEU A 414 73.75 -2.00 -44.77
C LEU A 414 73.09 -2.79 -43.64
N ARG A 415 72.37 -3.88 -43.95
CA ARG A 415 71.82 -4.80 -42.94
C ARG A 415 72.86 -5.74 -42.35
N SER A 416 74.01 -5.89 -43.01
CA SER A 416 75.13 -6.77 -42.59
C SER A 416 76.25 -6.05 -41.84
N LEU A 417 76.04 -4.77 -41.49
CA LEU A 417 77.00 -3.99 -40.70
C LEU A 417 77.15 -4.58 -39.29
N ARG A 418 78.38 -4.59 -38.77
CA ARG A 418 78.69 -5.08 -37.41
C ARG A 418 78.36 -4.00 -36.39
N GLY A 419 77.78 -4.37 -35.24
CA GLY A 419 77.48 -3.47 -34.12
C GLY A 419 76.00 -3.42 -33.76
N THR A 420 75.54 -2.30 -33.19
CA THR A 420 74.12 -2.03 -32.87
C THR A 420 73.37 -1.37 -34.04
N ALA A 421 74.09 -0.99 -35.09
CA ALA A 421 73.58 -0.31 -36.26
C ALA A 421 72.50 -1.11 -37.03
N LYS A 422 71.32 -0.52 -37.22
CA LYS A 422 70.22 -1.07 -38.02
C LYS A 422 69.68 -0.05 -39.00
N LEU A 423 69.07 -0.47 -40.11
CA LEU A 423 68.33 0.45 -40.97
C LEU A 423 67.08 0.93 -40.24
N VAL A 424 66.85 2.25 -40.24
CA VAL A 424 65.65 2.84 -39.63
C VAL A 424 64.38 2.30 -40.32
N PHE A 425 64.46 1.98 -41.62
CA PHE A 425 63.39 1.34 -42.37
C PHE A 425 62.91 0.02 -41.73
N ASP A 426 63.83 -0.83 -41.26
CA ASP A 426 63.50 -2.14 -40.65
C ASP A 426 62.96 -1.99 -39.22
N VAL A 427 63.17 -0.81 -38.62
CA VAL A 427 62.73 -0.49 -37.27
C VAL A 427 61.32 0.11 -37.27
N ILE A 428 60.74 0.37 -38.45
CA ILE A 428 59.39 0.94 -38.61
C ILE A 428 58.42 -0.12 -39.15
N GLN A 429 57.26 -0.23 -38.54
CA GLN A 429 56.10 -0.99 -38.99
C GLN A 429 55.17 -0.11 -39.82
N PHE A 430 54.78 -0.57 -41.01
CA PHE A 430 53.92 0.15 -41.94
C PHE A 430 53.22 -0.79 -42.92
N ASP A 431 52.27 -0.28 -43.69
CA ASP A 431 51.58 -1.02 -44.76
C ASP A 431 52.41 -1.01 -46.06
N GLN A 432 52.55 -2.16 -46.72
CA GLN A 432 53.42 -2.37 -47.88
C GLN A 432 53.08 -1.43 -49.05
N ALA A 433 51.81 -1.00 -49.17
CA ALA A 433 51.40 -0.01 -50.17
C ALA A 433 52.13 1.36 -50.04
N LEU A 434 52.71 1.65 -48.87
CA LEU A 434 53.37 2.92 -48.53
C LEU A 434 54.90 2.81 -48.52
N GLU A 435 55.45 1.67 -48.94
CA GLU A 435 56.88 1.39 -48.95
C GLU A 435 57.68 2.52 -49.63
N THR A 436 57.25 2.96 -50.82
CA THR A 436 57.91 4.04 -51.57
C THR A 436 57.94 5.36 -50.79
N ALA A 437 56.89 5.68 -50.03
CA ALA A 437 56.85 6.91 -49.23
C ALA A 437 57.80 6.85 -48.02
N ILE A 438 57.98 5.66 -47.45
CA ILE A 438 58.83 5.46 -46.27
C ILE A 438 60.30 5.40 -46.68
N ILE A 439 60.61 4.76 -47.81
CA ILE A 439 61.96 4.84 -48.42
C ILE A 439 62.29 6.30 -48.77
N PHE A 440 61.33 7.09 -49.23
CA PHE A 440 61.56 8.52 -49.47
C PHE A 440 61.85 9.30 -48.19
N ALA A 441 61.09 9.07 -47.11
CA ALA A 441 61.22 9.80 -45.86
C ALA A 441 62.50 9.44 -45.08
N VAL A 442 62.84 8.14 -45.05
CA VAL A 442 63.91 7.61 -44.19
C VAL A 442 65.15 7.23 -45.01
N GLY A 443 64.98 6.66 -46.20
CA GLY A 443 66.06 6.20 -47.07
C GLY A 443 67.03 5.24 -46.38
N ASN A 444 68.30 5.28 -46.80
CA ASN A 444 69.39 4.48 -46.23
C ASN A 444 69.94 5.08 -44.92
N THR A 445 69.07 5.53 -44.03
CA THR A 445 69.45 6.05 -42.71
C THR A 445 69.61 4.90 -41.72
N LEU A 446 70.73 4.90 -40.99
CA LEU A 446 71.02 3.94 -39.94
C LEU A 446 70.66 4.50 -38.56
N VAL A 447 70.20 3.64 -37.65
CA VAL A 447 70.08 3.92 -36.22
C VAL A 447 71.14 3.15 -35.46
N CYS A 448 71.84 3.82 -34.54
CA CYS A 448 72.82 3.22 -33.63
C CYS A 448 72.48 3.59 -32.19
N ASP A 449 72.90 2.76 -31.23
CA ASP A 449 72.68 3.07 -29.82
C ASP A 449 73.73 4.12 -29.34
N ASP A 450 75.01 3.97 -29.72
CA ASP A 450 76.11 4.84 -29.27
C ASP A 450 76.56 5.92 -30.27
N LEU A 451 76.96 7.09 -29.75
CA LEU A 451 77.47 8.22 -30.55
C LEU A 451 78.81 7.90 -31.24
N ASP A 452 79.71 7.17 -30.58
CA ASP A 452 81.02 6.86 -31.14
C ASP A 452 80.93 5.82 -32.26
N GLU A 453 79.99 4.86 -32.15
CA GLU A 453 79.62 3.98 -33.25
C GLU A 453 79.04 4.78 -34.44
N ALA A 454 78.17 5.76 -34.16
CA ALA A 454 77.59 6.61 -35.18
C ALA A 454 78.64 7.48 -35.91
N LYS A 455 79.63 8.01 -35.20
CA LYS A 455 80.78 8.74 -35.79
C LYS A 455 81.61 7.83 -36.68
N GLY A 456 81.89 6.61 -36.22
CA GLY A 456 82.60 5.60 -37.02
C GLY A 456 81.91 5.34 -38.36
N LEU A 457 80.60 5.10 -38.33
CA LEU A 457 79.80 4.80 -39.53
C LEU A 457 79.53 6.03 -40.44
N SER A 458 79.58 7.24 -39.91
CA SER A 458 79.30 8.45 -40.69
C SER A 458 80.57 9.13 -41.25
N TRP A 459 81.71 9.02 -40.56
CA TRP A 459 82.94 9.73 -40.94
C TRP A 459 84.05 8.84 -41.50
N SER A 460 84.03 7.52 -41.25
CA SER A 460 85.02 6.58 -41.80
C SER A 460 84.47 5.81 -43.01
N GLY A 461 85.31 5.59 -44.03
CA GLY A 461 84.93 4.82 -45.22
C GLY A 461 83.81 5.45 -46.05
N GLU A 462 82.80 4.65 -46.42
CA GLU A 462 81.62 5.12 -47.12
C GLU A 462 80.69 5.87 -46.16
N ARG A 463 80.44 7.17 -46.39
CA ARG A 463 79.68 8.00 -45.46
C ARG A 463 78.19 7.68 -45.50
N HIS A 464 77.66 7.21 -44.37
CA HIS A 464 76.24 6.95 -44.18
C HIS A 464 75.57 8.04 -43.33
N LYS A 465 74.25 8.20 -43.51
CA LYS A 465 73.42 9.05 -42.64
C LYS A 465 73.06 8.21 -41.42
N VAL A 466 73.42 8.66 -40.23
CA VAL A 466 73.26 7.88 -38.99
C VAL A 466 72.55 8.71 -37.93
N VAL A 467 71.64 8.11 -37.20
CA VAL A 467 70.91 8.71 -36.08
C VAL A 467 71.17 7.87 -34.84
N THR A 468 71.47 8.50 -33.71
CA THR A 468 71.57 7.80 -32.43
C THR A 468 70.20 7.63 -31.79
N VAL A 469 70.05 6.67 -30.88
CA VAL A 469 68.85 6.53 -30.03
C VAL A 469 68.52 7.83 -29.29
N ASP A 470 69.55 8.57 -28.88
CA ASP A 470 69.46 9.87 -28.19
C ASP A 470 69.08 11.04 -29.11
N GLY A 471 68.88 10.80 -30.41
CA GLY A 471 68.38 11.81 -31.35
C GLY A 471 69.44 12.72 -31.97
N ILE A 472 70.73 12.36 -31.89
CA ILE A 472 71.80 13.05 -32.61
C ILE A 472 71.84 12.53 -34.05
N LEU A 473 71.69 13.43 -35.03
CA LEU A 473 71.72 13.12 -36.46
C LEU A 473 73.06 13.52 -37.09
N LEU A 474 73.73 12.54 -37.71
CA LEU A 474 74.92 12.72 -38.53
C LEU A 474 74.55 12.58 -40.00
N THR A 475 74.73 13.63 -40.78
CA THR A 475 74.46 13.61 -42.23
C THR A 475 75.69 13.17 -43.02
N LYS A 476 75.48 12.70 -44.26
CA LYS A 476 76.59 12.36 -45.18
C LYS A 476 77.51 13.53 -45.51
N SER A 477 77.03 14.77 -45.35
CA SER A 477 77.80 16.00 -45.51
C SER A 477 78.74 16.29 -44.33
N GLY A 478 78.72 15.46 -43.27
CA GLY A 478 79.52 15.64 -42.07
C GLY A 478 78.92 16.61 -41.05
N THR A 479 77.67 17.05 -41.26
CA THR A 479 76.96 17.91 -40.30
C THR A 479 76.44 17.06 -39.14
N MET A 480 76.74 17.47 -37.92
CA MET A 480 76.23 16.86 -36.70
C MET A 480 75.17 17.78 -36.09
N THR A 481 73.93 17.33 -36.13
CA THR A 481 72.79 18.04 -35.53
C THR A 481 72.45 17.32 -34.23
N GLY A 482 72.84 17.92 -33.09
CA GLY A 482 72.53 17.45 -31.75
C GLY A 482 71.77 18.51 -30.98
N GLY A 483 70.67 18.13 -30.34
CA GLY A 483 69.88 19.01 -29.50
C GLY A 483 68.56 18.34 -29.11
N THR A 484 68.47 17.92 -27.85
CA THR A 484 67.21 17.50 -27.19
C THR A 484 66.28 18.69 -26.91
N SER A 485 66.45 19.81 -27.63
CA SER A 485 65.56 20.97 -27.58
C SER A 485 64.11 20.49 -27.71
N GLY A 486 63.31 20.75 -26.66
CA GLY A 486 62.07 20.03 -26.30
C GLY A 486 61.01 19.85 -27.39
N GLY A 487 61.10 20.54 -28.53
CA GLY A 487 60.22 20.31 -29.68
C GLY A 487 60.33 18.92 -30.31
N MET A 488 61.52 18.31 -30.37
CA MET A 488 61.69 16.96 -30.96
C MET A 488 61.31 15.83 -29.99
N GLU A 489 61.54 16.02 -28.69
CA GLU A 489 61.15 15.07 -27.64
C GLU A 489 59.63 15.09 -27.41
N ALA A 490 59.00 16.27 -27.40
CA ALA A 490 57.54 16.40 -27.38
C ALA A 490 56.89 15.74 -28.61
N ARG A 491 57.51 15.85 -29.79
CA ARG A 491 57.07 15.14 -31.00
C ARG A 491 57.23 13.62 -30.91
N SER A 492 58.25 13.12 -30.19
CA SER A 492 58.41 11.69 -29.93
C SER A 492 57.28 11.11 -29.05
N LYS A 493 56.71 11.92 -28.15
CA LYS A 493 55.55 11.51 -27.33
C LYS A 493 54.24 11.40 -28.13
N GLN A 494 54.17 11.91 -29.37
CA GLN A 494 52.99 11.77 -30.25
C GLN A 494 52.69 10.32 -30.65
N TRP A 495 53.68 9.42 -30.53
CA TRP A 495 53.48 7.99 -30.77
C TRP A 495 52.57 7.31 -29.71
N ASP A 496 52.29 7.96 -28.57
CA ASP A 496 51.46 7.43 -27.47
C ASP A 496 49.94 7.70 -27.63
N ASP A 497 49.51 8.29 -28.75
CA ASP A 497 48.12 8.68 -29.04
C ASP A 497 47.08 7.54 -28.93
N LYS A 498 47.49 6.29 -29.21
CA LYS A 498 46.64 5.11 -29.02
C LYS A 498 46.28 4.84 -27.56
N LYS A 499 47.14 5.23 -26.60
CA LYS A 499 46.82 5.10 -25.17
C LYS A 499 45.69 6.06 -24.79
N ILE A 500 45.71 7.30 -25.31
CA ILE A 500 44.66 8.29 -25.05
C ILE A 500 43.33 7.82 -25.63
N GLU A 501 43.32 7.28 -26.85
CA GLU A 501 42.11 6.71 -27.44
C GLU A 501 41.60 5.49 -26.66
N GLY A 502 42.50 4.63 -26.17
CA GLY A 502 42.16 3.51 -25.30
C GLY A 502 41.57 3.94 -23.95
N LEU A 503 42.12 4.98 -23.33
CA LEU A 503 41.60 5.57 -22.08
C LEU A 503 40.22 6.21 -22.30
N LYS A 504 40.00 6.90 -23.43
CA LYS A 504 38.68 7.45 -23.79
C LYS A 504 37.63 6.35 -23.97
N LYS A 505 37.93 5.28 -24.71
CA LYS A 505 37.03 4.13 -24.88
C LYS A 505 36.72 3.45 -23.54
N SER A 506 37.72 3.35 -22.66
CA SER A 506 37.54 2.78 -21.32
C SER A 506 36.65 3.66 -20.44
N LYS A 507 36.80 4.99 -20.53
CA LYS A 507 35.93 5.96 -19.86
C LYS A 507 34.48 5.85 -20.35
N GLU A 508 34.26 5.88 -21.67
CA GLU A 508 32.92 5.74 -22.27
C GLU A 508 32.25 4.42 -21.86
N ARG A 509 33.03 3.33 -21.77
CA ARG A 509 32.53 2.04 -21.29
C ARG A 509 32.04 2.12 -19.84
N TYR A 510 32.84 2.70 -18.94
CA TYR A 510 32.44 2.84 -17.54
C TYR A 510 31.29 3.85 -17.34
N GLU A 511 31.22 4.92 -18.12
CA GLU A 511 30.08 5.84 -18.12
C GLU A 511 28.80 5.16 -18.62
N SER A 512 28.90 4.29 -19.64
CA SER A 512 27.77 3.48 -20.10
C SER A 512 27.32 2.46 -19.04
N GLU A 513 28.25 1.80 -18.35
CA GLU A 513 27.95 0.91 -17.23
C GLU A 513 27.31 1.67 -16.05
N LEU A 514 27.77 2.89 -15.77
CA LEU A 514 27.19 3.78 -14.76
C LEU A 514 25.76 4.20 -15.14
N GLY A 515 25.50 4.49 -16.41
CA GLY A 515 24.16 4.83 -16.91
C GLY A 515 23.17 3.66 -16.90
N LYS A 516 23.67 2.41 -16.97
CA LYS A 516 22.85 1.19 -16.85
C LYS A 516 22.49 0.85 -15.41
N LEU A 517 23.31 1.26 -14.45
CA LEU A 517 22.94 1.24 -13.04
C LEU A 517 21.82 2.28 -12.88
N GLY A 518 20.57 1.81 -12.91
CA GLY A 518 19.38 2.66 -12.86
C GLY A 518 19.39 3.65 -11.69
N LEU A 519 18.44 4.60 -11.70
CA LEU A 519 18.36 5.65 -10.69
C LEU A 519 18.28 5.02 -9.28
N ILE A 520 19.36 5.13 -8.51
CA ILE A 520 19.44 4.70 -7.10
C ILE A 520 18.23 5.21 -6.30
N ARG A 521 17.72 6.39 -6.68
CA ARG A 521 16.51 7.02 -6.15
C ARG A 521 15.24 6.18 -6.32
N GLU A 522 15.05 5.51 -7.46
CA GLU A 522 13.88 4.64 -7.71
C GLU A 522 13.91 3.40 -6.81
N MET A 523 15.10 2.81 -6.61
CA MET A 523 15.28 1.68 -5.70
C MET A 523 15.01 2.08 -4.25
N GLN A 524 15.49 3.26 -3.83
CA GLN A 524 15.22 3.81 -2.50
C GLN A 524 13.72 4.12 -2.28
N GLN A 525 13.02 4.57 -3.32
CA GLN A 525 11.57 4.79 -3.24
C GLN A 525 10.82 3.47 -3.04
N LYS A 526 11.17 2.42 -3.80
CA LYS A 526 10.59 1.08 -3.64
C LYS A 526 10.86 0.47 -2.26
N GLU A 527 12.05 0.69 -1.70
CA GLU A 527 12.37 0.30 -0.31
C GLU A 527 11.48 1.02 0.70
N SER A 528 11.29 2.34 0.53
CA SER A 528 10.42 3.14 1.39
C SER A 528 8.96 2.68 1.32
N GLU A 529 8.46 2.36 0.12
CA GLU A 529 7.12 1.82 -0.08
C GLU A 529 6.94 0.46 0.60
N ALA A 530 7.92 -0.45 0.45
CA ALA A 530 7.89 -1.76 1.09
C ALA A 530 7.95 -1.65 2.63
N SER A 531 8.77 -0.73 3.15
CA SER A 531 8.85 -0.42 4.59
C SER A 531 7.51 0.12 5.12
N GLY A 532 6.86 1.02 4.36
CA GLY A 532 5.52 1.51 4.67
C GLY A 532 4.48 0.39 4.73
N ARG A 533 4.51 -0.56 3.79
CA ARG A 533 3.63 -1.74 3.80
C ARG A 533 3.88 -2.63 5.03
N ILE A 534 5.14 -2.84 5.42
CA ILE A 534 5.50 -3.60 6.63
C ILE A 534 4.88 -2.94 7.86
N SER A 535 5.09 -1.64 8.05
CA SER A 535 4.52 -0.90 9.18
C SER A 535 2.99 -1.00 9.22
N GLY A 536 2.34 -0.89 8.06
CA GLY A 536 0.90 -1.06 7.93
C GLY A 536 0.40 -2.46 8.31
N LEU A 537 1.09 -3.51 7.86
CA LEU A 537 0.78 -4.91 8.19
C LEU A 537 1.02 -5.21 9.67
N GLU A 538 2.10 -4.71 10.25
CA GLU A 538 2.40 -4.89 11.67
C GLU A 538 1.31 -4.26 12.56
N LYS A 539 0.82 -3.07 12.22
CA LYS A 539 -0.33 -2.45 12.92
C LYS A 539 -1.59 -3.29 12.77
N LYS A 540 -1.91 -3.79 11.57
CA LYS A 540 -3.08 -4.66 11.34
C LYS A 540 -2.99 -5.94 12.19
N ILE A 541 -1.82 -6.57 12.27
CA ILE A 541 -1.59 -7.74 13.11
C ILE A 541 -1.79 -7.40 14.58
N GLN A 542 -1.25 -6.27 15.06
CA GLN A 542 -1.44 -5.85 16.45
C GLN A 542 -2.93 -5.64 16.79
N TYR A 543 -3.69 -4.95 15.94
CA TYR A 543 -5.14 -4.77 16.15
C TYR A 543 -5.89 -6.12 16.15
N ALA A 544 -5.57 -7.01 15.23
CA ALA A 544 -6.17 -8.35 15.17
C ALA A 544 -5.81 -9.20 16.40
N GLU A 545 -4.59 -9.10 16.92
CA GLU A 545 -4.17 -9.80 18.15
C GLU A 545 -4.88 -9.26 19.40
N ILE A 546 -5.11 -7.95 19.48
CA ILE A 546 -5.92 -7.34 20.55
C ILE A 546 -7.38 -7.81 20.46
N GLU A 547 -7.96 -7.79 19.26
CA GLU A 547 -9.34 -8.25 19.04
C GLU A 547 -9.51 -9.73 19.38
N LYS A 548 -8.54 -10.57 18.97
CA LYS A 548 -8.49 -12.00 19.30
C LYS A 548 -8.54 -12.20 20.82
N LYS A 549 -7.67 -11.52 21.58
CA LYS A 549 -7.65 -11.62 23.06
C LYS A 549 -8.98 -11.19 23.67
N SER A 550 -9.57 -10.09 23.19
CA SER A 550 -10.87 -9.63 23.67
C SER A 550 -11.99 -10.66 23.44
N ILE A 551 -11.96 -11.38 22.31
CA ILE A 551 -12.94 -12.43 22.00
C ILE A 551 -12.69 -13.68 22.84
N GLU A 552 -11.43 -14.06 23.06
CA GLU A 552 -11.05 -15.17 23.95
C GLU A 552 -11.57 -14.93 25.38
N ASP A 553 -11.37 -13.73 25.93
CA ASP A 553 -11.88 -13.37 27.25
C ASP A 553 -13.42 -13.44 27.32
N LYS A 554 -14.11 -13.02 26.26
CA LYS A 554 -15.58 -13.11 26.17
C LYS A 554 -16.06 -14.55 26.07
N LEU A 555 -15.39 -15.40 25.29
CA LEU A 555 -15.70 -16.82 25.17
C LEU A 555 -15.56 -17.52 26.52
N LEU A 556 -14.50 -17.24 27.27
CA LEU A 556 -14.30 -17.80 28.61
C LEU A 556 -15.44 -17.42 29.57
N LYS A 557 -15.90 -16.15 29.55
CA LYS A 557 -17.04 -15.71 30.36
C LYS A 557 -18.34 -16.42 29.97
N LEU A 558 -18.65 -16.48 28.67
CA LEU A 558 -19.84 -17.16 28.15
C LEU A 558 -19.82 -18.66 28.49
N GLN A 559 -18.66 -19.31 28.38
CA GLN A 559 -18.50 -20.72 28.75
C GLN A 559 -18.73 -20.95 30.25
N HIS A 560 -18.24 -20.05 31.09
CA HIS A 560 -18.46 -20.13 32.53
C HIS A 560 -19.93 -19.93 32.89
N GLU A 561 -20.59 -18.91 32.34
CA GLU A 561 -22.03 -18.68 32.52
C GLU A 561 -22.87 -19.88 32.06
N LYS A 562 -22.57 -20.41 30.88
CA LYS A 562 -23.25 -21.60 30.32
C LYS A 562 -23.05 -22.84 31.21
N LYS A 563 -21.87 -23.00 31.80
CA LYS A 563 -21.60 -24.08 32.76
C LYS A 563 -22.47 -23.92 34.02
N ASN A 564 -22.54 -22.71 34.58
CA ASN A 564 -23.35 -22.43 35.77
C ASN A 564 -24.84 -22.72 35.52
N ILE A 565 -25.37 -22.28 34.37
CA ILE A 565 -26.77 -22.55 34.00
C ILE A 565 -27.02 -24.05 33.82
N LYS A 566 -26.10 -24.79 33.18
CA LYS A 566 -26.22 -26.25 33.07
C LYS A 566 -26.23 -26.95 34.44
N GLU A 567 -25.43 -26.47 35.38
CA GLU A 567 -25.43 -26.99 36.76
C GLU A 567 -26.77 -26.71 37.46
N GLU A 568 -27.34 -25.52 37.29
CA GLU A 568 -28.68 -25.18 37.83
C GLU A 568 -29.79 -26.01 37.19
N MET A 569 -29.77 -26.19 35.86
CA MET A 569 -30.70 -27.08 35.16
C MET A 569 -30.60 -28.52 35.70
N GLY A 570 -29.38 -28.98 36.02
CA GLY A 570 -29.13 -30.29 36.62
C GLY A 570 -29.69 -30.45 38.03
N ARG A 571 -29.93 -29.35 38.76
CA ARG A 571 -30.59 -29.35 40.08
C ARG A 571 -32.11 -29.27 39.96
N VAL A 572 -32.62 -28.35 39.14
CA VAL A 572 -34.07 -28.07 39.01
C VAL A 572 -34.82 -29.24 38.37
N LYS A 573 -34.23 -29.89 37.35
CA LYS A 573 -34.86 -31.00 36.63
C LYS A 573 -35.24 -32.19 37.54
N PRO A 574 -34.32 -32.78 38.32
CA PRO A 574 -34.67 -33.89 39.20
C PRO A 574 -35.66 -33.50 40.30
N ASP A 575 -35.66 -32.25 40.77
CA ASP A 575 -36.64 -31.80 41.77
C ASP A 575 -38.05 -31.68 41.17
N SER A 576 -38.17 -31.20 39.93
CA SER A 576 -39.42 -31.23 39.17
C SER A 576 -39.93 -32.66 38.95
N ASP A 577 -39.05 -33.59 38.54
CA ASP A 577 -39.40 -34.99 38.31
C ASP A 577 -39.86 -35.71 39.59
N LYS A 578 -39.20 -35.45 40.73
CA LYS A 578 -39.63 -35.95 42.05
C LYS A 578 -41.03 -35.46 42.41
N LEU A 579 -41.29 -34.16 42.24
CA LEU A 579 -42.56 -33.54 42.59
C LEU A 579 -43.69 -34.07 41.70
N LYS A 580 -43.44 -34.22 40.40
CA LYS A 580 -44.34 -34.87 39.44
C LYS A 580 -44.66 -36.31 39.83
N GLY A 581 -43.67 -37.04 40.32
CA GLY A 581 -43.86 -38.37 40.91
C GLY A 581 -44.80 -38.36 42.13
N VAL A 582 -44.63 -37.42 43.06
CA VAL A 582 -45.51 -37.27 44.25
C VAL A 582 -46.95 -36.94 43.84
N ILE A 583 -47.12 -35.97 42.93
CA ILE A 583 -48.41 -35.55 42.37
C ILE A 583 -49.14 -36.73 41.70
N SER A 584 -48.41 -37.56 40.95
CA SER A 584 -48.99 -38.75 40.30
C SER A 584 -49.50 -39.78 41.32
N LYS A 585 -48.72 -40.04 42.38
CA LYS A 585 -49.12 -40.96 43.46
C LYS A 585 -50.35 -40.44 44.19
N ARG A 586 -50.34 -39.17 44.61
CA ARG A 586 -51.47 -38.56 45.32
C ARG A 586 -52.73 -38.46 44.46
N ALA A 587 -52.61 -38.21 43.15
CA ALA A 587 -53.74 -38.27 42.22
C ALA A 587 -54.39 -39.67 42.16
N THR A 588 -53.61 -40.76 42.29
CA THR A 588 -54.18 -42.11 42.37
C THR A 588 -54.90 -42.36 43.69
N GLU A 589 -54.44 -41.78 44.79
CA GLU A 589 -55.07 -41.88 46.12
C GLU A 589 -56.39 -41.09 46.16
N ILE A 590 -56.41 -39.87 45.63
CA ILE A 590 -57.61 -39.05 45.48
C ILE A 590 -58.66 -39.80 44.66
N LYS A 591 -58.28 -40.42 43.53
CA LYS A 591 -59.19 -41.25 42.72
C LYS A 591 -59.72 -42.47 43.48
N LYS A 592 -58.93 -43.10 44.34
CA LYS A 592 -59.37 -44.24 45.18
C LYS A 592 -60.38 -43.77 46.24
N LEU A 593 -60.11 -42.66 46.92
CA LEU A 593 -61.03 -42.06 47.89
C LEU A 593 -62.33 -41.62 47.23
N GLU A 594 -62.26 -41.00 46.05
CA GLU A 594 -63.43 -40.58 45.28
C GLU A 594 -64.30 -41.77 44.86
N LYS A 595 -63.69 -42.87 44.39
CA LYS A 595 -64.43 -44.12 44.12
C LYS A 595 -65.10 -44.67 45.38
N ARG A 596 -64.41 -44.67 46.52
CA ARG A 596 -64.94 -45.18 47.79
C ARG A 596 -66.08 -44.31 48.34
N ILE A 597 -65.97 -42.98 48.25
CA ILE A 597 -67.05 -42.05 48.58
C ILE A 597 -68.26 -42.33 47.68
N ASN A 598 -68.04 -42.45 46.37
CA ASN A 598 -69.09 -42.74 45.40
C ASN A 598 -69.80 -44.07 45.67
N GLU A 599 -69.06 -45.14 45.98
CA GLU A 599 -69.64 -46.44 46.34
C GLU A 599 -70.49 -46.38 47.62
N ILE A 600 -70.07 -45.61 48.63
CA ILE A 600 -70.84 -45.43 49.88
C ILE A 600 -72.10 -44.62 49.60
N VAL A 601 -71.99 -43.53 48.82
CA VAL A 601 -73.13 -42.71 48.41
C VAL A 601 -74.12 -43.55 47.59
N ASP A 602 -73.68 -44.26 46.57
CA ASP A 602 -74.56 -45.06 45.71
C ASP A 602 -75.23 -46.21 46.50
N ARG A 603 -74.59 -46.76 47.55
CA ARG A 603 -75.22 -47.74 48.46
C ARG A 603 -76.31 -47.14 49.34
N ILE A 604 -76.07 -45.96 49.93
CA ILE A 604 -77.03 -45.29 50.83
C ILE A 604 -78.25 -44.80 50.05
N TYR A 605 -78.04 -44.37 48.80
CA TYR A 605 -79.11 -43.89 47.94
C TYR A 605 -79.78 -44.98 47.09
N LYS A 606 -79.35 -46.25 47.17
CA LYS A 606 -79.87 -47.33 46.31
C LYS A 606 -81.39 -47.47 46.39
N ASP A 607 -81.94 -47.50 47.60
CA ASP A 607 -83.38 -47.66 47.83
C ASP A 607 -84.17 -46.42 47.37
N PHE A 608 -83.59 -45.23 47.56
CA PHE A 608 -84.15 -43.97 47.08
C PHE A 608 -84.11 -43.85 45.54
N SER A 609 -83.00 -44.23 44.91
CA SER A 609 -82.83 -44.24 43.45
C SER A 609 -83.82 -45.18 42.75
N VAL A 610 -84.15 -46.33 43.36
CA VAL A 610 -85.21 -47.23 42.88
C VAL A 610 -86.60 -46.60 43.04
N SER A 611 -86.85 -45.89 44.14
CA SER A 611 -88.15 -45.22 44.39
C SER A 611 -88.44 -44.05 43.44
N VAL A 612 -87.38 -43.39 42.92
CA VAL A 612 -87.49 -42.22 42.04
C VAL A 612 -87.21 -42.55 40.56
N GLY A 613 -86.77 -43.77 40.25
CA GLY A 613 -86.58 -44.25 38.87
C GLY A 613 -85.30 -43.75 38.19
N VAL A 614 -84.22 -43.51 38.94
CA VAL A 614 -82.95 -42.93 38.45
C VAL A 614 -81.79 -43.91 38.69
N LYS A 615 -80.77 -43.96 37.82
CA LYS A 615 -79.70 -44.99 37.93
C LYS A 615 -78.76 -44.76 39.10
N ASN A 616 -78.45 -43.50 39.43
CA ASN A 616 -77.63 -43.09 40.57
C ASN A 616 -78.13 -41.72 41.08
N ILE A 617 -77.82 -41.37 42.33
CA ILE A 617 -78.24 -40.09 42.93
C ILE A 617 -77.72 -38.85 42.19
N ARG A 618 -76.59 -38.97 41.49
CA ARG A 618 -75.98 -37.88 40.71
C ARG A 618 -76.83 -37.44 39.52
N GLU A 619 -77.52 -38.37 38.87
CA GLU A 619 -78.44 -38.07 37.77
C GLU A 619 -79.73 -37.40 38.31
N TYR A 620 -80.12 -37.70 39.57
CA TYR A 620 -81.20 -36.99 40.25
C TYR A 620 -80.78 -35.58 40.69
N GLU A 621 -79.57 -35.43 41.25
CA GLU A 621 -79.01 -34.13 41.64
C GLU A 621 -78.75 -33.23 40.42
N GLU A 622 -78.24 -33.76 39.31
CA GLU A 622 -78.07 -33.00 38.05
C GLU A 622 -79.43 -32.56 37.47
N ASN A 623 -80.44 -33.42 37.46
CA ASN A 623 -81.80 -33.08 36.98
C ASN A 623 -82.52 -32.07 37.91
N GLN A 624 -82.35 -32.19 39.23
CA GLN A 624 -82.84 -31.23 40.23
C GLN A 624 -82.08 -29.89 40.17
N LEU A 625 -80.76 -29.90 39.99
CA LEU A 625 -79.96 -28.69 39.78
C LEU A 625 -80.34 -27.97 38.50
N LEU A 626 -80.60 -28.72 37.41
CA LEU A 626 -81.14 -28.17 36.16
C LEU A 626 -82.53 -27.57 36.37
N ALA A 627 -83.44 -28.25 37.09
CA ALA A 627 -84.78 -27.72 37.41
C ALA A 627 -84.73 -26.52 38.36
N ALA A 628 -83.82 -26.50 39.33
CA ALA A 628 -83.61 -25.40 40.27
C ALA A 628 -82.93 -24.19 39.61
N GLN A 629 -81.98 -24.41 38.69
CA GLN A 629 -81.41 -23.35 37.85
C GLN A 629 -82.46 -22.77 36.91
N GLN A 630 -83.33 -23.60 36.31
CA GLN A 630 -84.46 -23.14 35.50
C GLN A 630 -85.51 -22.36 36.31
N MET A 631 -85.84 -22.80 37.53
CA MET A 631 -86.74 -22.06 38.43
C MET A 631 -86.10 -20.78 39.00
N ALA A 632 -84.79 -20.77 39.26
CA ALA A 632 -84.06 -19.57 39.68
C ALA A 632 -83.98 -18.54 38.54
N GLU A 633 -83.72 -19.00 37.31
CA GLU A 633 -83.82 -18.17 36.10
C GLU A 633 -85.26 -17.64 35.89
N GLN A 634 -86.30 -18.45 36.16
CA GLN A 634 -87.69 -18.01 36.10
C GLN A 634 -88.05 -17.00 37.22
N ARG A 635 -87.59 -17.20 38.46
CA ARG A 635 -87.80 -16.23 39.56
C ARG A 635 -87.09 -14.91 39.32
N LEU A 636 -85.88 -14.94 38.77
CA LEU A 636 -85.16 -13.73 38.32
C LEU A 636 -85.91 -13.00 37.19
N SER A 637 -86.64 -13.73 36.34
CA SER A 637 -87.49 -13.14 35.30
C SER A 637 -88.84 -12.57 35.77
N PHE A 638 -89.30 -12.94 36.98
CA PHE A 638 -90.51 -12.40 37.60
C PHE A 638 -90.24 -11.31 38.66
N SER A 639 -88.99 -11.14 39.09
CA SER A 639 -88.56 -10.06 39.99
C SER A 639 -87.95 -8.85 39.27
N SER A 640 -88.03 -8.82 37.94
CA SER A 640 -87.76 -7.67 37.06
C SER A 640 -89.06 -7.33 36.36
#